data_AF-A0A1H8D850-F1
#
_entry.id   AF-A0A1H8D850-F1
#
_cell.length_a   1.000
_cell.length_b   1.000
_cell.length_c   1.000
_cell.angle_alpha   90.00
_cell.angle_beta   90.00
_cell.angle_gamma   90.00
#
_symmetry.space_group_name_H-M   'P 1'
#
loop_
_entity.id
_entity.type
_entity.pdbx_description
1 polymer ?
#
loop_
_entity_poly.entity_id
_entity_poly.type
_entity_poly.pdbx_seq_one_letter_code
_entity_poly.pdbx_strand_id
1 'polypeptide(L)'
;MKKLADIYINIPVKSIAKAYTYIIPEKFDILKEGCRVLVPFGNRIMEGFIIKIYANNEHNIDITKLKEIKDIIDTEAWFTPQMYTTAKWMADFYLCSLGETMRLFIPGKNSIQIRPIFNINQQKYDLFPKNKLSAIEISLLEYLSLQKNTDLLTLQHKFSTIDNLSSLLDKLISKKLIIRDYTYKTKANKIYITYASLNVTVNDDILATLKNKPAQKKALLYLAKIKEASTKDLSNEKISLPTLKALADLDYIKLEKKQILRDSYHQITTKQNADKKLTSEQMTALKNIEIAQHQGKQKFLLYGVTGSGKTQIYIEMALKARALGKQILILVPEIVLTGQLVTSFKEYFADDVAVIHSRLSIGERNDTFWRIRTKQVSIIIGARSALFAPFEDLGLIVMDEEHDPSYKQDESPRYHSHDIIEKMAEIYHATLIMGSATPSLESYYKAQIGEYVLLKMPNRIDNLPLPYIEGVDMREELRMGNRKIISLKLKELIADTLAKKEQIIIMLNRRGFSTFVMCRACGHVIKCKYCDLPLVYHRRGILQCHHCDITETVPTICPKCNSKYIKFFGSGTEKLEEELSTLFPQARIIRLDRDTTGKKFAHLDILKQFKAGLYDILLGTQMVAKGHDIPTVTAVGIISADSSLNLPDFRASERCFGLITQTAGRAGRKNKRGQVIVQTYNLEHYAVQCGIQQDYSHFYNEEILLRKAMYYPPFCQLIKLIIQDENEENALTKAQNLKKLIKDKFQDNKNIIVMGPAPSLIANFKGMYRFNLLLKTNDLDTLRNYLRECKVDIDKNITVDINPINTN
;
A
#
# COMPACT_ATOMS: atom_id res chain seq x y z
N MET A 1 33.05 16.85 -27.37
CA MET A 1 33.37 15.46 -26.96
C MET A 1 32.07 14.78 -26.55
N LYS A 2 31.81 13.54 -26.98
CA LYS A 2 30.50 12.92 -26.73
C LYS A 2 30.45 12.31 -25.32
N LYS A 3 29.53 12.81 -24.48
CA LYS A 3 29.16 12.19 -23.20
C LYS A 3 28.23 11.01 -23.44
N LEU A 4 28.41 9.94 -22.68
CA LEU A 4 27.57 8.75 -22.70
C LEU A 4 26.82 8.63 -21.37
N ALA A 5 25.62 8.04 -21.44
CA ALA A 5 24.80 7.75 -20.27
C ALA A 5 24.35 6.29 -20.27
N ASP A 6 24.51 5.61 -19.13
CA ASP A 6 23.88 4.32 -18.88
C ASP A 6 22.48 4.53 -18.32
N ILE A 7 21.48 3.99 -19.02
CA ILE A 7 20.06 4.27 -18.78
C ILE A 7 19.31 2.97 -18.51
N TYR A 8 18.62 2.90 -17.37
CA TYR A 8 17.64 1.86 -17.11
C TYR A 8 16.29 2.24 -17.70
N ILE A 9 15.68 1.34 -18.46
CA ILE A 9 14.38 1.60 -19.09
C ILE A 9 13.27 1.37 -18.05
N ASN A 10 12.32 2.31 -17.93
CA ASN A 10 11.16 2.21 -17.03
C ASN A 10 10.12 1.18 -17.53
N ILE A 11 10.47 -0.10 -17.45
CA ILE A 11 9.61 -1.23 -17.82
C ILE A 11 9.59 -2.24 -16.66
N PRO A 12 8.40 -2.69 -16.20
CA PRO A 12 8.29 -3.71 -15.18
C PRO A 12 8.45 -5.12 -15.76
N VAL A 13 9.57 -5.39 -16.41
CA VAL A 13 9.83 -6.69 -17.03
C VAL A 13 11.17 -7.20 -16.51
N LYS A 14 11.11 -8.30 -15.75
CA LYS A 14 12.28 -8.97 -15.16
C LYS A 14 13.41 -9.25 -16.14
N SER A 15 13.08 -9.64 -17.38
CA SER A 15 14.10 -9.94 -18.39
C SER A 15 14.88 -8.71 -18.89
N ILE A 16 14.41 -7.49 -18.58
CA ILE A 16 15.08 -6.23 -18.92
C ILE A 16 15.71 -5.67 -17.63
N ALA A 17 16.72 -6.37 -17.12
CA ALA A 17 17.37 -6.06 -15.84
C ALA A 17 18.69 -5.27 -15.95
N LYS A 18 19.12 -4.90 -17.17
CA LYS A 18 20.38 -4.18 -17.42
C LYS A 18 20.17 -2.75 -17.89
N ALA A 19 21.16 -1.90 -17.64
CA ALA A 19 21.27 -0.59 -18.28
C ALA A 19 21.61 -0.73 -19.77
N TYR A 20 21.25 0.29 -20.53
CA TYR A 20 21.60 0.46 -21.94
C TYR A 20 22.30 1.81 -22.12
N THR A 21 23.39 1.81 -22.89
CA THR A 21 24.19 3.01 -23.12
C THR A 21 23.63 3.85 -24.26
N TYR A 22 23.53 5.16 -24.05
CA TYR A 22 23.07 6.15 -25.03
C TYR A 22 24.03 7.32 -25.10
N ILE A 23 24.02 8.03 -26.23
CA ILE A 23 24.75 9.29 -26.40
C ILE A 23 23.92 10.42 -25.79
N ILE A 24 24.56 11.30 -25.03
CA ILE A 24 23.98 12.57 -24.58
C ILE A 24 24.27 13.64 -25.67
N PRO A 25 23.23 14.16 -26.35
CA PRO A 25 23.39 15.29 -27.28
C PRO A 25 23.92 16.53 -26.55
N GLU A 26 24.72 17.36 -27.23
CA GLU A 26 25.32 18.57 -26.64
C GLU A 26 24.28 19.56 -26.09
N LYS A 27 23.07 19.61 -26.68
CA LYS A 27 21.95 20.41 -26.17
C LYS A 27 21.46 19.99 -24.77
N PHE A 28 21.83 18.81 -24.29
CA PHE A 28 21.44 18.25 -22.99
C PHE A 28 22.64 18.08 -22.05
N ASP A 29 23.67 18.89 -22.20
CA ASP A 29 24.90 18.80 -21.40
C ASP A 29 24.69 19.04 -19.88
N ILE A 30 23.54 19.64 -19.52
CA ILE A 30 23.12 19.89 -18.14
C ILE A 30 22.61 18.64 -17.40
N LEU A 31 22.40 17.52 -18.11
CA LEU A 31 21.89 16.30 -17.51
C LEU A 31 22.85 15.75 -16.45
N LYS A 32 22.27 15.30 -15.35
CA LYS A 32 22.96 14.67 -14.23
C LYS A 32 22.48 13.24 -14.04
N GLU A 33 23.24 12.46 -13.30
CA GLU A 33 22.79 11.16 -12.80
C GLU A 33 21.50 11.34 -11.98
N GLY A 34 20.58 10.39 -12.10
CA GLY A 34 19.25 10.47 -11.49
C GLY A 34 18.22 11.28 -12.27
N CYS A 35 18.57 11.92 -13.39
CA CYS A 35 17.59 12.52 -14.30
C CYS A 35 16.78 11.46 -15.05
N ARG A 36 15.52 11.77 -15.35
CA ARG A 36 14.67 10.95 -16.23
C ARG A 36 14.69 11.52 -17.64
N VAL A 37 14.74 10.63 -18.62
CA VAL A 37 14.89 10.98 -20.03
C VAL A 37 14.01 10.12 -20.93
N LEU A 38 13.81 10.57 -22.16
CA LEU A 38 13.15 9.81 -23.21
C LEU A 38 14.19 9.23 -24.17
N VAL A 39 14.18 7.92 -24.30
CA VAL A 39 15.13 7.18 -25.13
C VAL A 39 14.42 6.27 -26.13
N PRO A 40 15.00 6.07 -27.33
CA PRO A 40 14.53 5.05 -28.24
C PRO A 40 14.91 3.64 -27.73
N PHE A 41 13.92 2.76 -27.58
CA PHE A 41 14.10 1.38 -27.17
C PHE A 41 13.32 0.45 -28.11
N GLY A 42 14.04 -0.30 -28.95
CA GLY A 42 13.44 -1.01 -30.09
C GLY A 42 12.75 -0.04 -31.06
N ASN A 43 11.47 -0.29 -31.35
CA ASN A 43 10.61 0.53 -32.21
C ASN A 43 9.72 1.50 -31.41
N ARG A 44 10.04 1.75 -30.14
CA ARG A 44 9.27 2.61 -29.24
C ARG A 44 10.18 3.66 -28.61
N ILE A 45 9.58 4.74 -28.15
CA ILE A 45 10.23 5.68 -27.22
C ILE A 45 9.76 5.32 -25.83
N MET A 46 10.68 5.32 -24.87
CA MET A 46 10.43 4.91 -23.49
C MET A 46 11.04 5.92 -22.53
N GLU A 47 10.43 6.04 -21.36
CA GLU A 47 11.03 6.72 -20.20
C GLU A 47 12.19 5.85 -19.68
N GLY A 48 13.30 6.50 -19.37
CA GLY A 48 14.48 5.86 -18.78
C GLY A 48 15.09 6.71 -17.68
N PHE A 49 15.90 6.08 -16.83
CA PHE A 49 16.58 6.67 -15.68
C PHE A 49 18.08 6.66 -15.92
N ILE A 50 18.71 7.83 -15.91
CA ILE A 50 20.17 7.94 -16.02
C ILE A 50 20.78 7.46 -14.71
N ILE A 51 21.63 6.45 -14.77
CA ILE A 51 22.32 5.89 -13.60
C ILE A 51 23.77 6.33 -13.54
N LYS A 52 24.43 6.42 -14.69
CA LYS A 52 25.83 6.81 -14.77
C LYS A 52 26.06 7.69 -16.00
N ILE A 53 26.89 8.73 -15.87
CA ILE A 53 27.37 9.55 -16.99
C ILE A 53 28.90 9.46 -17.05
N TYR A 54 29.46 9.27 -18.24
CA TYR A 54 30.91 9.17 -18.44
C TYR A 54 31.34 9.63 -19.84
N ALA A 55 32.64 9.86 -20.01
CA ALA A 55 33.24 10.20 -21.30
C ALA A 55 33.56 8.93 -22.11
N ASN A 56 33.43 8.98 -23.44
CA ASN A 56 33.59 7.79 -24.29
C ASN A 56 34.99 7.14 -24.25
N ASN A 57 36.04 7.88 -23.89
CA ASN A 57 37.41 7.38 -23.80
C ASN A 57 37.64 6.37 -22.66
N GLU A 58 36.74 6.28 -21.68
CA GLU A 58 36.89 5.37 -20.54
C GLU A 58 36.62 3.89 -20.92
N HIS A 59 35.86 3.63 -21.99
CA HIS A 59 35.36 2.29 -22.30
C HIS A 59 35.48 1.85 -23.77
N ASN A 60 36.10 2.67 -24.63
CA ASN A 60 36.36 2.35 -26.04
C ASN A 60 35.11 1.84 -26.82
N ILE A 61 33.94 2.43 -26.52
CA ILE A 61 32.66 2.00 -27.09
C ILE A 61 32.50 2.57 -28.50
N ASP A 62 32.06 1.72 -29.44
CA ASP A 62 31.74 2.13 -30.81
C ASP A 62 30.46 3.00 -30.82
N ILE A 63 30.67 4.31 -30.88
CA ILE A 63 29.60 5.32 -30.84
C ILE A 63 28.62 5.17 -32.02
N THR A 64 29.06 4.62 -33.16
CA THR A 64 28.22 4.52 -34.37
C THR A 64 27.01 3.60 -34.20
N LYS A 65 27.06 2.68 -33.23
CA LYS A 65 25.97 1.75 -32.90
C LYS A 65 25.02 2.28 -31.83
N LEU A 66 25.38 3.37 -31.18
CA LEU A 66 24.58 3.95 -30.09
C LEU A 66 23.50 4.87 -30.63
N LYS A 67 22.35 4.88 -29.96
CA LYS A 67 21.29 5.85 -30.22
C LYS A 67 21.46 7.06 -29.29
N GLU A 68 20.92 8.19 -29.70
CA GLU A 68 20.92 9.41 -28.90
C GLU A 68 19.69 9.49 -27.98
N ILE A 69 19.83 10.19 -26.86
CA ILE A 69 18.70 10.60 -26.01
C ILE A 69 17.78 11.52 -26.83
N LYS A 70 16.49 11.18 -26.90
CA LYS A 70 15.51 11.95 -27.69
C LYS A 70 15.14 13.24 -26.98
N ASP A 71 14.87 13.16 -25.68
CA ASP A 71 14.41 14.30 -24.88
C ASP A 71 14.67 14.15 -23.37
N ILE A 72 14.50 15.26 -22.65
CA ILE A 72 14.61 15.31 -21.18
C ILE A 72 13.21 15.42 -20.55
N ILE A 73 13.03 14.76 -19.41
CA ILE A 73 11.77 14.83 -18.64
C ILE A 73 11.94 15.82 -17.50
N ASP A 74 13.08 15.73 -16.81
CA ASP A 74 13.45 16.63 -15.72
C ASP A 74 14.61 17.53 -16.14
N THR A 75 14.55 18.75 -15.66
CA THR A 75 15.68 19.70 -15.71
C THR A 75 16.66 19.49 -14.56
N GLU A 76 16.27 18.72 -13.54
CA GLU A 76 17.07 18.40 -12.35
C GLU A 76 17.06 16.89 -12.08
N ALA A 77 17.98 16.40 -11.26
CA ALA A 77 18.01 14.99 -10.87
C ALA A 77 16.74 14.64 -10.07
N TRP A 78 15.96 13.69 -10.58
CA TRP A 78 14.78 13.21 -9.86
C TRP A 78 15.19 12.31 -8.69
N PHE A 79 16.16 11.43 -8.91
CA PHE A 79 16.63 10.49 -7.90
C PHE A 79 17.82 11.09 -7.14
N THR A 80 17.70 11.19 -5.82
CA THR A 80 18.85 11.44 -4.95
C THR A 80 19.73 10.17 -4.86
N PRO A 81 21.01 10.30 -4.47
CA PRO A 81 21.87 9.13 -4.24
C PRO A 81 21.26 8.13 -3.24
N GLN A 82 20.59 8.62 -2.20
CA GLN A 82 19.94 7.79 -1.18
C GLN A 82 18.72 7.05 -1.76
N MET A 83 17.89 7.70 -2.59
CA MET A 83 16.79 7.05 -3.30
C MET A 83 17.30 5.96 -4.24
N TYR A 84 18.37 6.24 -5.01
CA TYR A 84 18.99 5.26 -5.88
C TYR A 84 19.54 4.06 -5.10
N THR A 85 20.30 4.31 -4.03
CA THR A 85 20.85 3.25 -3.16
C THR A 85 19.75 2.40 -2.55
N THR A 86 18.63 3.01 -2.13
CA THR A 86 17.46 2.28 -1.63
C THR A 86 16.84 1.42 -2.73
N ALA A 87 16.61 1.97 -3.92
CA ALA A 87 16.04 1.25 -5.05
C ALA A 87 16.94 0.09 -5.53
N LYS A 88 18.26 0.29 -5.53
CA LYS A 88 19.26 -0.72 -5.86
C LYS A 88 19.27 -1.85 -4.83
N TRP A 89 19.35 -1.50 -3.54
CA TRP A 89 19.25 -2.48 -2.48
C TRP A 89 17.95 -3.28 -2.57
N MET A 90 16.81 -2.64 -2.87
CA MET A 90 15.54 -3.36 -3.05
C MET A 90 15.58 -4.31 -4.25
N ALA A 91 16.16 -3.87 -5.38
CA ALA A 91 16.23 -4.69 -6.59
C ALA A 91 17.05 -5.95 -6.32
N ASP A 92 18.18 -5.76 -5.65
CA ASP A 92 19.05 -6.83 -5.21
C ASP A 92 18.34 -7.72 -4.19
N PHE A 93 17.75 -7.11 -3.16
CA PHE A 93 17.16 -7.82 -2.04
C PHE A 93 16.02 -8.72 -2.50
N TYR A 94 15.10 -8.20 -3.33
CA TYR A 94 13.88 -8.87 -3.79
C TYR A 94 14.01 -9.64 -5.13
N LEU A 95 15.23 -9.74 -5.70
CA LEU A 95 15.49 -10.41 -6.98
C LEU A 95 14.56 -9.91 -8.10
N CYS A 96 14.53 -8.59 -8.27
CA CYS A 96 13.76 -7.91 -9.30
C CYS A 96 14.61 -6.88 -10.03
N SER A 97 14.11 -6.37 -11.16
CA SER A 97 14.87 -5.39 -11.94
C SER A 97 14.93 -4.03 -11.24
N LEU A 98 16.05 -3.32 -11.40
CA LEU A 98 16.17 -1.95 -10.88
C LEU A 98 15.11 -1.00 -11.46
N GLY A 99 14.67 -1.22 -12.70
CA GLY A 99 13.55 -0.49 -13.29
C GLY A 99 12.24 -0.67 -12.53
N GLU A 100 11.96 -1.88 -12.00
CA GLU A 100 10.78 -2.16 -11.17
C GLU A 100 10.79 -1.45 -9.83
N THR A 101 11.96 -1.24 -9.23
CA THR A 101 12.07 -0.56 -7.93
C THR A 101 12.15 0.96 -8.10
N MET A 102 12.95 1.48 -9.02
CA MET A 102 13.11 2.92 -9.26
C MET A 102 11.78 3.59 -9.61
N ARG A 103 10.95 2.92 -10.41
CA ARG A 103 9.64 3.47 -10.80
C ARG A 103 8.68 3.67 -9.62
N LEU A 104 8.89 3.02 -8.48
CA LEU A 104 8.06 3.22 -7.28
C LEU A 104 8.23 4.63 -6.70
N PHE A 105 9.39 5.24 -6.89
CA PHE A 105 9.75 6.61 -6.48
C PHE A 105 9.21 7.69 -7.44
N ILE A 106 8.42 7.29 -8.44
CA ILE A 106 7.80 8.20 -9.39
C ILE A 106 6.27 8.17 -9.21
N PRO A 107 5.61 9.34 -9.13
CA PRO A 107 4.16 9.40 -9.12
C PRO A 107 3.53 8.66 -10.30
N GLY A 108 2.64 7.72 -10.01
CA GLY A 108 1.93 6.94 -11.04
C GLY A 108 2.78 5.89 -11.76
N LYS A 109 4.00 5.60 -11.27
CA LYS A 109 4.98 4.63 -11.82
C LYS A 109 5.53 4.95 -13.22
N ASN A 110 4.86 5.79 -14.01
CA ASN A 110 5.36 6.41 -15.24
C ASN A 110 4.89 7.87 -15.27
N SER A 111 5.78 8.79 -15.61
CA SER A 111 5.46 10.22 -15.66
C SER A 111 4.73 10.64 -16.94
N ILE A 112 4.82 9.79 -17.98
CA ILE A 112 4.43 10.13 -19.35
C ILE A 112 3.33 9.21 -19.87
N GLN A 113 2.38 9.78 -20.61
CA GLN A 113 1.48 9.06 -21.50
C GLN A 113 2.06 9.13 -22.91
N ILE A 114 2.53 7.99 -23.40
CA ILE A 114 3.05 7.85 -24.75
C ILE A 114 1.89 7.45 -25.66
N ARG A 115 1.67 8.20 -26.74
CA ARG A 115 0.64 7.90 -27.74
C ARG A 115 1.32 7.62 -29.08
N PRO A 116 1.04 6.47 -29.71
CA PRO A 116 1.50 6.24 -31.07
C PRO A 116 0.82 7.26 -31.99
N ILE A 117 1.63 7.90 -32.81
CA ILE A 117 1.17 8.72 -33.92
C ILE A 117 1.67 8.12 -35.23
N PHE A 118 0.87 8.28 -36.28
CA PHE A 118 1.19 7.76 -37.60
C PHE A 118 1.38 8.94 -38.54
N ASN A 119 2.48 8.88 -39.30
CA ASN A 119 2.84 9.86 -40.31
C ASN A 119 3.03 9.14 -41.65
N ILE A 120 2.68 9.78 -42.75
CA ILE A 120 3.01 9.25 -44.06
C ILE A 120 4.52 9.41 -44.33
N ASN A 121 5.13 8.41 -44.94
CA ASN A 121 6.46 8.53 -45.52
C ASN A 121 6.32 9.05 -46.96
N GLN A 122 6.22 10.38 -47.12
CA GLN A 122 5.87 11.00 -48.40
C GLN A 122 6.78 10.54 -49.54
N GLN A 123 8.10 10.54 -49.32
CA GLN A 123 9.10 10.12 -50.33
C GLN A 123 8.85 8.69 -50.84
N LYS A 124 8.44 7.79 -49.95
CA LYS A 124 8.21 6.39 -50.32
C LYS A 124 6.81 6.15 -50.86
N TYR A 125 5.83 6.92 -50.40
CA TYR A 125 4.46 6.87 -50.90
C TYR A 125 4.37 7.34 -52.35
N ASP A 126 5.04 8.45 -52.69
CA ASP A 126 5.01 9.02 -54.04
C ASP A 126 5.60 8.07 -55.10
N LEU A 127 6.53 7.20 -54.70
CA LEU A 127 7.20 6.20 -55.55
C LEU A 127 6.52 4.81 -55.50
N PHE A 128 5.46 4.62 -54.71
CA PHE A 128 4.85 3.30 -54.54
C PHE A 128 3.77 3.02 -55.61
N PRO A 129 3.74 1.81 -56.21
CA PRO A 129 2.71 1.47 -57.19
C PRO A 129 1.30 1.47 -56.56
N LYS A 130 0.48 2.46 -56.91
CA LYS A 130 -0.85 2.66 -56.32
C LYS A 130 -1.81 1.49 -56.59
N ASN A 131 -1.63 0.77 -57.70
CA ASN A 131 -2.36 -0.45 -58.05
C ASN A 131 -2.14 -1.62 -57.07
N LYS A 132 -1.14 -1.55 -56.19
CA LYS A 132 -0.86 -2.54 -55.14
C LYS A 132 -1.46 -2.17 -53.77
N LEU A 133 -2.28 -1.12 -53.71
CA LEU A 133 -2.96 -0.67 -52.49
C LEU A 133 -4.48 -0.87 -52.64
N SER A 134 -5.14 -1.28 -51.56
CA SER A 134 -6.61 -1.32 -51.53
C SER A 134 -7.20 0.10 -51.42
N ALA A 135 -8.48 0.26 -51.78
CA ALA A 135 -9.17 1.55 -51.66
C ALA A 135 -9.12 2.12 -50.22
N ILE A 136 -9.19 1.23 -49.22
CA ILE A 136 -9.08 1.58 -47.79
C ILE A 136 -7.66 2.00 -47.42
N GLU A 137 -6.63 1.30 -47.93
CA GLU A 137 -5.21 1.68 -47.73
C GLU A 137 -4.93 3.07 -48.32
N ILE A 138 -5.48 3.37 -49.51
CA ILE A 138 -5.32 4.68 -50.17
C ILE A 138 -6.00 5.78 -49.35
N SER A 139 -7.26 5.60 -48.96
CA SER A 139 -7.99 6.59 -48.15
C SER A 139 -7.30 6.88 -46.82
N LEU A 140 -6.73 5.88 -46.17
CA LEU A 140 -5.96 6.05 -44.93
C LEU A 140 -4.65 6.83 -45.16
N LEU A 141 -3.92 6.54 -46.25
CA LEU A 141 -2.69 7.26 -46.60
C LEU A 141 -2.98 8.72 -46.98
N GLU A 142 -4.05 8.99 -47.73
CA GLU A 142 -4.50 10.36 -48.06
C GLU A 142 -4.92 11.14 -46.81
N TYR A 143 -5.59 10.49 -45.86
CA TYR A 143 -5.92 11.12 -44.59
C TYR A 143 -4.65 11.51 -43.80
N LEU A 144 -3.64 10.62 -43.76
CA LEU A 144 -2.37 10.86 -43.08
C LEU A 144 -1.46 11.86 -43.81
N SER A 145 -1.62 12.07 -45.11
CA SER A 145 -0.89 13.11 -45.84
C SER A 145 -1.44 14.51 -45.53
N LEU A 146 -2.76 14.62 -45.31
CA LEU A 146 -3.43 15.85 -44.90
C LEU A 146 -3.24 16.15 -43.41
N GLN A 147 -3.32 15.13 -42.54
CA GLN A 147 -3.18 15.28 -41.09
C GLN A 147 -1.88 14.66 -40.57
N LYS A 148 -0.87 15.51 -40.38
CA LYS A 148 0.38 15.13 -39.72
C LYS A 148 0.15 14.79 -38.24
N ASN A 149 0.90 13.83 -37.73
CA ASN A 149 0.96 13.40 -36.32
C ASN A 149 -0.39 12.89 -35.77
N THR A 150 -1.14 12.14 -36.58
CA THR A 150 -2.45 11.61 -36.17
C THR A 150 -2.31 10.45 -35.19
N ASP A 151 -3.02 10.49 -34.05
CA ASP A 151 -2.99 9.42 -33.05
C ASP A 151 -3.95 8.24 -33.36
N LEU A 152 -3.70 7.09 -32.73
CA LEU A 152 -4.49 5.87 -32.98
C LEU A 152 -5.98 6.04 -32.66
N LEU A 153 -6.34 6.78 -31.61
CA LEU A 153 -7.74 6.99 -31.22
C LEU A 153 -8.47 7.79 -32.30
N THR A 154 -7.83 8.82 -32.83
CA THR A 154 -8.37 9.64 -33.94
C THR A 154 -8.59 8.77 -35.19
N LEU A 155 -7.65 7.89 -35.51
CA LEU A 155 -7.80 6.94 -36.62
C LEU A 155 -8.92 5.93 -36.36
N GLN A 156 -9.06 5.41 -35.14
CA GLN A 156 -10.15 4.49 -34.76
C GLN A 156 -11.53 5.15 -34.85
N HIS A 157 -11.64 6.43 -34.47
CA HIS A 157 -12.88 7.18 -34.62
C HIS A 157 -13.22 7.47 -36.09
N LYS A 158 -12.23 7.82 -36.91
CA LYS A 158 -12.44 8.16 -38.34
C LYS A 158 -12.69 6.94 -39.21
N PHE A 159 -12.03 5.82 -38.91
CA PHE A 159 -12.10 4.55 -39.63
C PHE A 159 -12.75 3.46 -38.77
N SER A 160 -13.87 3.79 -38.13
CA SER A 160 -14.59 2.91 -37.18
C SER A 160 -15.19 1.66 -37.82
N THR A 161 -15.32 1.63 -39.14
CA THR A 161 -15.85 0.50 -39.93
C THR A 161 -14.82 -0.58 -40.23
N ILE A 162 -13.56 -0.42 -39.80
CA ILE A 162 -12.48 -1.38 -40.02
C ILE A 162 -12.31 -2.25 -38.77
N ASP A 163 -12.72 -3.51 -38.85
CA ASP A 163 -12.65 -4.47 -37.73
C ASP A 163 -11.24 -4.70 -37.17
N ASN A 164 -10.19 -4.52 -37.99
CA ASN A 164 -8.81 -4.76 -37.58
C ASN A 164 -7.82 -3.70 -38.07
N LEU A 165 -8.08 -2.44 -37.73
CA LEU A 165 -7.25 -1.29 -38.08
C LEU A 165 -5.77 -1.44 -37.65
N SER A 166 -5.50 -2.11 -36.54
CA SER A 166 -4.13 -2.39 -36.06
C SER A 166 -3.31 -3.19 -37.06
N SER A 167 -3.88 -4.28 -37.61
CA SER A 167 -3.21 -5.14 -38.58
C SER A 167 -2.93 -4.39 -39.89
N LEU A 168 -3.87 -3.54 -40.32
CA LEU A 168 -3.70 -2.69 -41.50
C LEU A 168 -2.54 -1.70 -41.35
N LEU A 169 -2.45 -1.04 -40.19
CA LEU A 169 -1.36 -0.12 -39.88
C LEU A 169 -0.02 -0.86 -39.86
N ASP A 170 0.07 -2.04 -39.26
CA ASP A 170 1.31 -2.85 -39.25
C ASP A 170 1.74 -3.27 -40.67
N LYS A 171 0.79 -3.58 -41.56
CA LYS A 171 1.05 -3.87 -42.98
C LYS A 171 1.58 -2.66 -43.74
N LEU A 172 1.05 -1.46 -43.48
CA LEU A 172 1.55 -0.23 -44.11
C LEU A 172 2.92 0.19 -43.57
N ILE A 173 3.20 -0.10 -42.28
CA ILE A 173 4.51 0.10 -41.67
C ILE A 173 5.54 -0.86 -42.29
N SER A 174 5.21 -2.14 -42.51
CA SER A 174 6.12 -3.11 -43.13
C SER A 174 6.45 -2.75 -44.58
N LYS A 175 5.48 -2.21 -45.33
CA LYS A 175 5.67 -1.60 -46.66
C LYS A 175 6.50 -0.29 -46.61
N LYS A 176 6.78 0.25 -45.41
CA LYS A 176 7.44 1.55 -45.13
C LYS A 176 6.71 2.77 -45.72
N LEU A 177 5.39 2.65 -45.93
CA LEU A 177 4.53 3.72 -46.45
C LEU A 177 4.08 4.70 -45.37
N ILE A 178 3.98 4.21 -44.14
CA ILE A 178 3.75 5.03 -42.96
C ILE A 178 4.87 4.81 -41.95
N ILE A 179 5.18 5.86 -41.20
CA ILE A 179 6.11 5.88 -40.09
C ILE A 179 5.28 5.97 -38.82
N ARG A 180 5.48 5.02 -37.92
CA ARG A 180 4.94 5.08 -36.57
C ARG A 180 5.93 5.82 -35.68
N ASP A 181 5.59 7.04 -35.31
CA ASP A 181 6.31 7.82 -34.29
C ASP A 181 5.47 7.83 -32.99
N TYR A 182 5.93 8.55 -31.98
CA TYR A 182 5.20 8.70 -30.73
C TYR A 182 5.22 10.15 -30.30
N THR A 183 4.04 10.66 -29.95
CA THR A 183 3.93 11.87 -29.14
C THR A 183 3.84 11.47 -27.69
N TYR A 184 4.22 12.39 -26.82
CA TYR A 184 4.17 12.16 -25.39
C TYR A 184 3.59 13.39 -24.70
N LYS A 185 2.76 13.15 -23.68
CA LYS A 185 2.24 14.17 -22.78
C LYS A 185 2.50 13.76 -21.35
N THR A 186 2.87 14.71 -20.49
CA THR A 186 2.95 14.48 -19.04
C THR A 186 1.56 14.10 -18.51
N LYS A 187 1.46 13.03 -17.71
CA LYS A 187 0.17 12.55 -17.18
C LYS A 187 -0.47 13.50 -16.16
N ALA A 188 0.34 14.34 -15.51
CA ALA A 188 -0.13 15.33 -14.57
C ALA A 188 -0.31 16.68 -15.26
N ASN A 189 -1.56 17.11 -15.39
CA ASN A 189 -1.85 18.51 -15.71
C ASN A 189 -1.64 19.33 -14.44
N LYS A 190 -0.71 20.30 -14.49
CA LYS A 190 -0.59 21.34 -13.48
C LYS A 190 -1.85 22.20 -13.54
N ILE A 191 -2.46 22.45 -12.37
CA ILE A 191 -3.60 23.35 -12.27
C ILE A 191 -3.05 24.73 -11.94
N TYR A 192 -3.41 25.71 -12.75
CA TYR A 192 -3.09 27.11 -12.48
C TYR A 192 -4.37 27.84 -12.12
N ILE A 193 -4.31 28.64 -11.06
CA ILE A 193 -5.31 29.67 -10.82
C ILE A 193 -4.64 31.01 -11.03
N THR A 194 -5.35 31.90 -11.72
CA THR A 194 -4.90 33.27 -11.90
C THR A 194 -5.15 34.02 -10.60
N TYR A 195 -4.11 34.68 -10.08
CA TYR A 195 -4.19 35.63 -8.99
C TYR A 195 -4.10 37.04 -9.54
N ALA A 196 -4.85 37.94 -8.91
CA ALA A 196 -4.70 39.37 -9.10
C ALA A 196 -3.99 39.94 -7.88
N SER A 197 -2.84 40.58 -8.10
CA SER A 197 -2.12 41.34 -7.08
C SER A 197 -2.08 42.81 -7.47
N LEU A 198 -2.06 43.69 -6.48
CA LEU A 198 -1.86 45.11 -6.76
C LEU A 198 -0.44 45.37 -7.27
N ASN A 199 -0.35 46.11 -8.36
CA ASN A 199 0.92 46.58 -8.89
C ASN A 199 1.20 48.04 -8.48
N VAL A 200 0.16 48.77 -8.09
CA VAL A 200 0.24 50.19 -7.69
C VAL A 200 -0.26 50.42 -6.26
N THR A 201 0.23 51.48 -5.64
CA THR A 201 -0.33 51.98 -4.37
C THR A 201 -1.60 52.77 -4.69
N VAL A 202 -2.74 52.32 -4.17
CA VAL A 202 -4.03 52.96 -4.44
C VAL A 202 -4.08 54.33 -3.75
N ASN A 203 -4.17 55.40 -4.54
CA ASN A 203 -4.30 56.78 -4.09
C ASN A 203 -5.56 57.44 -4.70
N ASP A 204 -5.91 58.63 -4.22
CA ASP A 204 -7.12 59.34 -4.65
C ASP A 204 -7.10 59.72 -6.14
N ASP A 205 -5.92 59.96 -6.71
CA ASP A 205 -5.75 60.26 -8.14
C ASP A 205 -6.14 59.07 -9.03
N ILE A 206 -5.71 57.85 -8.68
CA ILE A 206 -6.10 56.62 -9.40
C ILE A 206 -7.59 56.31 -9.20
N LEU A 207 -8.15 56.61 -8.02
CA LEU A 207 -9.58 56.44 -7.78
C LEU A 207 -10.43 57.46 -8.55
N ALA A 208 -9.88 58.62 -8.89
CA ALA A 208 -10.52 59.65 -9.71
C ALA A 208 -10.56 59.27 -11.20
N THR A 209 -9.52 58.63 -11.74
CA THR A 209 -9.52 58.13 -13.14
C THR A 209 -10.56 57.02 -13.38
N LEU A 210 -10.95 56.32 -12.31
CA LEU A 210 -11.95 55.25 -12.33
C LEU A 210 -13.37 55.72 -11.94
N LYS A 211 -13.64 57.03 -11.87
CA LYS A 211 -14.92 57.62 -11.39
C LYS A 211 -16.15 57.06 -12.11
N ASN A 212 -16.08 56.83 -13.43
CA ASN A 212 -17.18 56.30 -14.24
C ASN A 212 -17.16 54.76 -14.39
N LYS A 213 -16.26 54.07 -13.68
CA LYS A 213 -16.05 52.61 -13.78
C LYS A 213 -16.18 51.95 -12.39
N PRO A 214 -17.40 51.88 -11.82
CA PRO A 214 -17.62 51.47 -10.43
C PRO A 214 -17.15 50.04 -10.12
N ALA A 215 -17.24 49.12 -11.08
CA ALA A 215 -16.75 47.75 -10.92
C ALA A 215 -15.22 47.67 -10.80
N GLN A 216 -14.48 48.48 -11.58
CA GLN A 216 -13.02 48.56 -11.53
C GLN A 216 -12.55 49.21 -10.22
N LYS A 217 -13.22 50.30 -9.82
CA LYS A 217 -12.96 50.97 -8.53
C LYS A 217 -13.18 50.04 -7.34
N LYS A 218 -14.29 49.28 -7.34
CA LYS A 218 -14.59 48.28 -6.29
C LYS A 218 -13.51 47.20 -6.24
N ALA A 219 -13.09 46.68 -7.39
CA ALA A 219 -12.07 45.63 -7.46
C ALA A 219 -10.70 46.13 -6.94
N LEU A 220 -10.30 47.35 -7.30
CA LEU A 220 -9.04 47.94 -6.85
C LEU A 220 -9.03 48.21 -5.33
N LEU A 221 -10.13 48.74 -4.78
CA LEU A 221 -10.28 48.95 -3.32
C LEU A 221 -10.33 47.63 -2.54
N TYR A 222 -10.94 46.60 -3.12
CA TYR A 222 -10.97 45.26 -2.51
C TYR A 222 -9.55 44.67 -2.45
N LEU A 223 -8.81 44.73 -3.56
CA LEU A 223 -7.41 44.30 -3.62
C LEU A 223 -6.49 45.14 -2.72
N ALA A 224 -6.79 46.43 -2.48
CA ALA A 224 -6.03 47.27 -1.54
C ALA A 224 -6.05 46.76 -0.10
N LYS A 225 -7.13 46.07 0.30
CA LYS A 225 -7.27 45.51 1.65
C LYS A 225 -6.55 44.18 1.82
N ILE A 226 -6.64 43.30 0.82
CA ILE A 226 -6.15 41.91 0.89
C ILE A 226 -4.82 41.69 0.18
N LYS A 227 -4.31 42.71 -0.54
CA LYS A 227 -3.08 42.75 -1.36
C LYS A 227 -3.10 41.83 -2.59
N GLU A 228 -3.58 40.60 -2.44
CA GLU A 228 -3.65 39.59 -3.49
C GLU A 228 -4.85 38.66 -3.26
N ALA A 229 -5.53 38.28 -4.35
CA ALA A 229 -6.62 37.30 -4.29
C ALA A 229 -6.77 36.49 -5.58
N SER A 230 -7.32 35.28 -5.48
CA SER A 230 -7.55 34.42 -6.64
C SER A 230 -8.75 34.89 -7.46
N THR A 231 -8.76 34.64 -8.76
CA THR A 231 -9.93 34.98 -9.61
C THR A 231 -11.22 34.30 -9.17
N LYS A 232 -11.12 33.16 -8.45
CA LYS A 232 -12.29 32.45 -7.91
C LYS A 232 -12.87 33.16 -6.69
N ASP A 233 -12.02 33.61 -5.78
CA ASP A 233 -12.45 34.35 -4.58
C ASP A 233 -12.99 35.74 -4.98
N LEU A 234 -12.33 36.39 -5.95
CA LEU A 234 -12.81 37.65 -6.52
C LEU A 234 -14.17 37.48 -7.22
N SER A 235 -14.41 36.34 -7.88
CA SER A 235 -15.71 36.04 -8.47
C SER A 235 -16.81 35.89 -7.40
N ASN A 236 -16.52 35.31 -6.23
CA ASN A 236 -17.46 35.22 -5.12
C ASN A 236 -17.83 36.61 -4.58
N GLU A 237 -16.90 37.57 -4.65
CA GLU A 237 -17.08 38.98 -4.29
C GLU A 237 -17.71 39.84 -5.41
N LYS A 238 -18.23 39.18 -6.45
CA LYS A 238 -18.83 39.78 -7.65
C LYS A 238 -17.86 40.64 -8.48
N ILE A 239 -16.57 40.32 -8.47
CA ILE A 239 -15.55 40.93 -9.32
C ILE A 239 -15.27 40.00 -10.49
N SER A 240 -15.58 40.44 -11.72
CA SER A 240 -15.50 39.60 -12.92
C SER A 240 -14.10 39.61 -13.57
N LEU A 241 -13.76 38.52 -14.27
CA LEU A 241 -12.48 38.41 -14.98
C LEU A 241 -12.24 39.52 -16.03
N PRO A 242 -13.25 40.00 -16.80
CA PRO A 242 -13.06 41.15 -17.68
C PRO A 242 -12.69 42.44 -16.95
N THR A 243 -13.23 42.65 -15.74
CA THR A 243 -12.89 43.81 -14.90
C THR A 243 -11.42 43.76 -14.47
N LEU A 244 -10.95 42.56 -14.10
CA LEU A 244 -9.54 42.34 -13.73
C LEU A 244 -8.61 42.51 -14.93
N LYS A 245 -8.98 42.01 -16.12
CA LYS A 245 -8.19 42.24 -17.34
C LYS A 245 -8.06 43.73 -17.66
N ALA A 246 -9.16 44.48 -17.61
CA ALA A 246 -9.14 45.91 -17.86
C ALA A 246 -8.29 46.70 -16.85
N LEU A 247 -8.23 46.27 -15.59
CA LEU A 247 -7.32 46.84 -14.59
C LEU A 247 -5.86 46.44 -14.82
N ALA A 248 -5.62 45.25 -15.36
CA ALA A 248 -4.28 44.78 -15.72
C ALA A 248 -3.75 45.47 -16.98
N ASP A 249 -4.62 45.76 -17.95
CA ASP A 249 -4.29 46.54 -19.15
C ASP A 249 -3.92 47.99 -18.80
N LEU A 250 -4.45 48.51 -17.69
CA LEU A 250 -4.10 49.81 -17.10
C LEU A 250 -2.88 49.74 -16.16
N ASP A 251 -2.25 48.57 -16.05
CA ASP A 251 -1.09 48.28 -15.20
C ASP A 251 -1.31 48.50 -13.69
N TYR A 252 -2.57 48.63 -13.24
CA TYR A 252 -2.91 48.80 -11.82
C TYR A 252 -2.85 47.49 -11.03
N ILE A 253 -3.07 46.37 -11.70
CA ILE A 253 -2.97 45.04 -11.09
C ILE A 253 -2.16 44.10 -12.00
N LYS A 254 -1.49 43.13 -11.38
CA LYS A 254 -0.79 42.07 -12.10
C LYS A 254 -1.60 40.78 -12.06
N LEU A 255 -1.82 40.16 -13.22
CA LEU A 255 -2.44 38.84 -13.32
C LEU A 255 -1.38 37.77 -13.47
N GLU A 256 -1.10 37.03 -12.40
CA GLU A 256 -0.14 35.94 -12.40
C GLU A 256 -0.83 34.58 -12.31
N LYS A 257 -0.41 33.62 -13.14
CA LYS A 257 -0.84 32.23 -13.01
C LYS A 257 0.00 31.55 -11.94
N LYS A 258 -0.56 31.35 -10.75
CA LYS A 258 0.08 30.56 -9.70
C LYS A 258 -0.38 29.11 -9.78
N GLN A 259 0.56 28.17 -9.72
CA GLN A 259 0.23 26.75 -9.66
C GLN A 259 -0.45 26.47 -8.32
N ILE A 260 -1.65 25.88 -8.34
CA ILE A 260 -2.29 25.38 -7.13
C ILE A 260 -2.03 23.89 -7.01
N LEU A 261 -1.60 23.50 -5.82
CA LEU A 261 -1.37 22.12 -5.45
C LEU A 261 -2.65 21.57 -4.81
N ARG A 262 -3.16 20.45 -5.31
CA ARG A 262 -4.36 19.83 -4.75
C ARG A 262 -4.02 19.28 -3.36
N ASP A 263 -4.81 19.65 -2.36
CA ASP A 263 -4.73 19.06 -1.03
C ASP A 263 -6.14 18.64 -0.57
N SER A 264 -6.42 17.34 -0.68
CA SER A 264 -7.69 16.72 -0.24
C SER A 264 -7.92 16.84 1.28
N TYR A 265 -6.90 17.21 2.07
CA TYR A 265 -6.96 17.25 3.53
C TYR A 265 -6.86 18.68 4.10
N HIS A 266 -6.86 19.73 3.26
CA HIS A 266 -6.77 21.12 3.70
C HIS A 266 -7.95 21.58 4.57
N GLN A 267 -9.12 20.96 4.42
CA GLN A 267 -10.34 21.35 5.17
C GLN A 267 -10.38 20.84 6.62
N ILE A 268 -9.42 20.01 7.05
CA ILE A 268 -9.31 19.58 8.45
C ILE A 268 -8.69 20.74 9.25
N THR A 269 -9.52 21.74 9.56
CA THR A 269 -9.17 22.83 10.46
C THR A 269 -9.31 22.35 11.90
N THR A 270 -8.25 22.47 12.68
CA THR A 270 -8.26 22.10 14.11
C THR A 270 -7.62 23.22 14.93
N LYS A 271 -8.14 23.43 16.14
CA LYS A 271 -7.51 24.33 17.13
C LYS A 271 -6.13 23.77 17.46
N GLN A 272 -5.10 24.61 17.40
CA GLN A 272 -3.77 24.23 17.90
C GLN A 272 -3.90 23.85 19.38
N ASN A 273 -3.68 22.57 19.70
CA ASN A 273 -3.52 22.13 21.07
C ASN A 273 -2.04 22.27 21.41
N ALA A 274 -1.69 23.36 22.08
CA ALA A 274 -0.42 23.46 22.80
C ALA A 274 -0.56 22.78 24.17
N ASP A 275 0.38 21.91 24.50
CA ASP A 275 0.61 21.26 25.80
C ASP A 275 -0.39 20.20 26.30
N LYS A 276 -0.29 18.98 25.74
CA LYS A 276 -0.69 17.77 26.49
C LYS A 276 0.45 17.34 27.42
N LYS A 277 0.18 17.28 28.73
CA LYS A 277 1.13 16.72 29.71
C LYS A 277 1.40 15.24 29.40
N LEU A 278 2.68 14.89 29.29
CA LEU A 278 3.14 13.52 29.10
C LEU A 278 2.99 12.69 30.38
N THR A 279 2.71 11.40 30.24
CA THR A 279 2.75 10.46 31.37
C THR A 279 4.20 10.16 31.79
N SER A 280 4.40 9.64 33.00
CA SER A 280 5.73 9.20 33.46
C SER A 280 6.34 8.13 32.55
N GLU A 281 5.52 7.20 32.05
CA GLU A 281 5.93 6.18 31.08
C GLU A 281 6.37 6.80 29.76
N GLN A 282 5.64 7.79 29.25
CA GLN A 282 5.98 8.48 28.01
C GLN A 282 7.31 9.25 28.14
N MET A 283 7.50 9.96 29.26
CA MET A 283 8.77 10.64 29.55
C MET A 283 9.94 9.66 29.65
N THR A 284 9.72 8.51 30.29
CA THR A 284 10.74 7.46 30.40
C THR A 284 11.10 6.87 29.03
N ALA A 285 10.11 6.61 28.18
CA ALA A 285 10.34 6.12 26.82
C ALA A 285 11.15 7.13 25.99
N LEU A 286 10.81 8.43 26.05
CA LEU A 286 11.56 9.48 25.33
C LEU A 286 13.01 9.60 25.84
N LYS A 287 13.21 9.57 27.16
CA LYS A 287 14.56 9.60 27.76
C LYS A 287 15.39 8.39 27.33
N ASN A 288 14.79 7.20 27.30
CA ASN A 288 15.48 5.99 26.85
C ASN A 288 15.83 6.04 25.36
N ILE A 289 14.99 6.66 24.53
CA ILE A 289 15.32 6.91 23.11
C ILE A 289 16.56 7.82 23.02
N GLU A 290 16.59 8.94 23.75
CA GLU A 290 17.73 9.86 23.75
C GLU A 290 19.02 9.18 24.20
N ILE A 291 19.00 8.45 25.32
CA ILE A 291 20.17 7.73 25.85
C ILE A 291 20.69 6.73 24.80
N ALA A 292 19.79 5.96 24.19
CA ALA A 292 20.16 4.97 23.19
C ALA A 292 20.69 5.62 21.91
N GLN A 293 20.13 6.76 21.47
CA GLN A 293 20.65 7.54 20.34
C GLN A 293 22.08 8.02 20.60
N HIS A 294 22.39 8.49 21.82
CA HIS A 294 23.76 8.84 22.21
C HIS A 294 24.73 7.64 22.18
N GLN A 295 24.22 6.42 22.35
CA GLN A 295 24.97 5.17 22.21
C GLN A 295 25.01 4.65 20.76
N GLY A 296 24.56 5.44 19.78
CA GLY A 296 24.54 5.06 18.36
C GLY A 296 23.40 4.10 17.97
N LYS A 297 22.44 3.83 18.86
CA LYS A 297 21.27 3.00 18.54
C LYS A 297 20.22 3.82 17.78
N GLN A 298 19.73 3.25 16.69
CA GLN A 298 18.77 3.92 15.80
C GLN A 298 17.41 3.22 15.70
N LYS A 299 17.31 1.96 16.13
CA LYS A 299 16.12 1.10 15.92
C LYS A 299 15.41 0.82 17.26
N PHE A 300 14.13 1.16 17.34
CA PHE A 300 13.32 1.10 18.56
C PHE A 300 12.01 0.33 18.32
N LEU A 301 11.65 -0.54 19.25
CA LEU A 301 10.33 -1.18 19.31
C LEU A 301 9.54 -0.60 20.49
N LEU A 302 8.51 0.19 20.19
CA LEU A 302 7.57 0.74 21.15
C LEU A 302 6.41 -0.24 21.38
N TYR A 303 6.57 -1.10 22.38
CA TYR A 303 5.55 -2.04 22.83
C TYR A 303 4.64 -1.37 23.86
N GLY A 304 3.45 -0.95 23.44
CA GLY A 304 2.49 -0.27 24.31
C GLY A 304 1.06 -0.70 24.07
N VAL A 305 0.33 -1.02 25.13
CA VAL A 305 -1.08 -1.48 25.05
C VAL A 305 -1.97 -0.47 24.34
N THR A 306 -3.12 -0.90 23.82
CA THR A 306 -4.07 -0.02 23.14
C THR A 306 -4.53 1.08 24.11
N GLY A 307 -4.35 2.35 23.74
CA GLY A 307 -4.66 3.50 24.60
C GLY A 307 -3.52 3.97 25.53
N SER A 308 -2.30 3.43 25.41
CA SER A 308 -1.10 3.90 26.15
C SER A 308 -0.56 5.26 25.68
N GLY A 309 -1.01 5.76 24.52
CA GLY A 309 -0.57 7.05 23.99
C GLY A 309 0.70 7.02 23.13
N LYS A 310 1.00 5.89 22.47
CA LYS A 310 2.12 5.76 21.50
C LYS A 310 2.20 6.92 20.51
N THR A 311 1.06 7.40 20.02
CA THR A 311 0.98 8.53 19.08
C THR A 311 1.65 9.80 19.62
N GLN A 312 1.57 10.05 20.94
CA GLN A 312 2.23 11.22 21.53
C GLN A 312 3.75 11.09 21.43
N ILE A 313 4.32 9.90 21.67
CA ILE A 313 5.76 9.65 21.47
C ILE A 313 6.18 9.94 20.03
N TYR A 314 5.37 9.54 19.04
CA TYR A 314 5.66 9.83 17.64
C TYR A 314 5.68 11.33 17.35
N ILE A 315 4.73 12.08 17.94
CA ILE A 315 4.64 13.54 17.78
C ILE A 315 5.84 14.23 18.43
N GLU A 316 6.22 13.86 19.66
CA GLU A 316 7.40 14.42 20.35
C GLU A 316 8.69 14.16 19.57
N MET A 317 8.86 12.95 19.04
CA MET A 317 10.02 12.62 18.20
C MET A 317 9.99 13.38 16.87
N ALA A 318 8.81 13.58 16.28
CA ALA A 318 8.66 14.39 15.08
C ALA A 318 8.98 15.86 15.35
N LEU A 319 8.57 16.44 16.49
CA LEU A 319 8.91 17.80 16.90
C LEU A 319 10.43 17.98 16.99
N LYS A 320 11.14 17.05 17.64
CA LYS A 320 12.61 17.05 17.72
C LYS A 320 13.27 16.98 16.34
N ALA A 321 12.82 16.06 15.48
CA ALA A 321 13.36 15.93 14.13
C ALA A 321 13.08 17.18 13.27
N ARG A 322 11.89 17.78 13.39
CA ARG A 322 11.52 19.02 12.69
C ARG A 322 12.34 20.21 13.16
N ALA A 323 12.64 20.32 14.45
CA ALA A 323 13.51 21.38 14.98
C ALA A 323 14.92 21.34 14.35
N LEU A 324 15.39 20.16 13.92
CA LEU A 324 16.64 19.98 13.18
C LEU A 324 16.49 20.15 11.65
N GLY A 325 15.32 20.60 11.17
CA GLY A 325 15.02 20.78 9.75
C GLY A 325 14.81 19.46 8.96
N LYS A 326 14.78 18.31 9.64
CA LYS A 326 14.67 16.98 9.00
C LYS A 326 13.25 16.67 8.53
N GLN A 327 13.14 15.80 7.54
CA GLN A 327 11.88 15.21 7.09
C GLN A 327 11.52 13.99 7.94
N ILE A 328 10.23 13.68 8.02
CA ILE A 328 9.67 12.60 8.83
C ILE A 328 8.73 11.77 7.97
N LEU A 329 8.87 10.45 8.07
CA LEU A 329 7.96 9.48 7.48
C LEU A 329 7.17 8.78 8.59
N ILE A 330 5.84 8.88 8.57
CA ILE A 330 4.93 8.13 9.43
C ILE A 330 4.17 7.12 8.57
N LEU A 331 4.49 5.84 8.73
CA LEU A 331 3.80 4.74 8.09
C LEU A 331 2.65 4.26 8.97
N VAL A 332 1.51 4.05 8.33
CA VAL A 332 0.29 3.56 8.96
C VAL A 332 -0.36 2.45 8.12
N PRO A 333 -1.08 1.50 8.72
CA PRO A 333 -1.86 0.53 7.95
C PRO A 333 -2.96 1.24 7.17
N GLU A 334 -3.21 0.81 5.93
CA GLU A 334 -4.32 1.22 5.05
C GLU A 334 -5.00 2.57 5.40
N ILE A 335 -4.66 3.66 4.69
CA ILE A 335 -5.00 5.06 5.04
C ILE A 335 -6.47 5.38 5.36
N VAL A 336 -7.40 4.56 4.89
CA VAL A 336 -8.81 4.58 5.31
C VAL A 336 -8.93 4.61 6.86
N LEU A 337 -7.97 4.02 7.57
CA LEU A 337 -8.04 3.78 9.01
C LEU A 337 -7.37 4.86 9.90
N THR A 338 -6.82 5.95 9.35
CA THR A 338 -5.93 6.87 10.10
C THR A 338 -6.32 8.35 10.11
N GLY A 339 -7.60 8.67 9.91
CA GLY A 339 -8.09 10.04 10.09
C GLY A 339 -7.69 10.64 11.45
N GLN A 340 -7.66 9.84 12.53
CA GLN A 340 -7.28 10.29 13.87
C GLN A 340 -5.79 10.63 14.00
N LEU A 341 -4.90 9.80 13.46
CA LEU A 341 -3.45 10.08 13.50
C LEU A 341 -3.14 11.31 12.65
N VAL A 342 -3.69 11.39 11.43
CA VAL A 342 -3.52 12.57 10.56
C VAL A 342 -4.04 13.84 11.25
N THR A 343 -5.20 13.78 11.89
CA THR A 343 -5.76 14.91 12.65
C THR A 343 -4.84 15.30 13.81
N SER A 344 -4.35 14.31 14.57
CA SER A 344 -3.43 14.54 15.69
C SER A 344 -2.15 15.22 15.22
N PHE A 345 -1.56 14.81 14.09
CA PHE A 345 -0.38 15.48 13.56
C PHE A 345 -0.70 16.89 13.03
N LYS A 346 -1.85 17.10 12.38
CA LYS A 346 -2.27 18.43 11.91
C LYS A 346 -2.50 19.42 13.05
N GLU A 347 -2.92 18.96 14.24
CA GLU A 347 -3.05 19.81 15.43
C GLU A 347 -1.71 20.44 15.87
N TYR A 348 -0.58 19.75 15.69
CA TYR A 348 0.75 20.22 16.08
C TYR A 348 1.53 20.88 14.93
N PHE A 349 1.33 20.41 13.69
CA PHE A 349 2.17 20.78 12.55
C PHE A 349 1.41 21.50 11.42
N ALA A 350 0.11 21.75 11.58
CA ALA A 350 -0.75 22.45 10.63
C ALA A 350 -0.55 21.98 9.16
N ASP A 351 -0.10 22.88 8.28
CA ASP A 351 0.06 22.63 6.85
C ASP A 351 1.39 21.96 6.45
N ASP A 352 2.31 21.70 7.40
CA ASP A 352 3.59 20.97 7.18
C ASP A 352 3.38 19.44 7.05
N VAL A 353 2.13 18.99 6.98
CA VAL A 353 1.73 17.58 6.89
C VAL A 353 1.17 17.26 5.51
N ALA A 354 1.71 16.22 4.86
CA ALA A 354 1.19 15.65 3.63
C ALA A 354 0.79 14.18 3.79
N VAL A 355 -0.30 13.78 3.13
CA VAL A 355 -0.83 12.40 3.19
C VAL A 355 -0.66 11.70 1.84
N ILE A 356 -0.15 10.46 1.81
CA ILE A 356 0.09 9.68 0.58
C ILE A 356 -0.56 8.29 0.61
N HIS A 357 -1.65 8.08 -0.15
CA HIS A 357 -2.28 6.76 -0.38
C HIS A 357 -2.40 6.35 -1.85
N SER A 358 -2.65 5.06 -2.05
CA SER A 358 -3.09 4.47 -3.31
C SER A 358 -4.38 5.08 -3.91
N ARG A 359 -5.31 5.61 -3.08
CA ARG A 359 -6.54 6.26 -3.58
C ARG A 359 -6.35 7.72 -4.07
N LEU A 360 -5.13 8.28 -3.99
CA LEU A 360 -4.86 9.60 -4.57
C LEU A 360 -4.80 9.48 -6.09
N SER A 361 -5.34 10.48 -6.77
CA SER A 361 -5.13 10.61 -8.22
C SER A 361 -3.64 10.82 -8.51
N ILE A 362 -3.22 10.47 -9.74
CA ILE A 362 -1.84 10.69 -10.20
C ILE A 362 -1.47 12.18 -10.05
N GLY A 363 -2.41 13.10 -10.32
CA GLY A 363 -2.21 14.53 -10.16
C GLY A 363 -1.97 14.95 -8.70
N GLU A 364 -2.83 14.54 -7.77
CA GLU A 364 -2.64 14.84 -6.33
C GLU A 364 -1.32 14.28 -5.82
N ARG A 365 -0.94 13.05 -6.21
CA ARG A 365 0.33 12.46 -5.81
C ARG A 365 1.54 13.23 -6.35
N ASN A 366 1.45 13.73 -7.59
CA ASN A 366 2.49 14.59 -8.15
C ASN A 366 2.63 15.91 -7.37
N ASP A 367 1.50 16.55 -7.06
CA ASP A 367 1.49 17.79 -6.29
C ASP A 367 2.11 17.58 -4.89
N THR A 368 1.76 16.49 -4.21
CA THR A 368 2.36 16.12 -2.93
C THR A 368 3.86 15.87 -3.03
N PHE A 369 4.31 15.12 -4.04
CA PHE A 369 5.75 14.87 -4.25
C PHE A 369 6.51 16.17 -4.50
N TRP A 370 5.92 17.11 -5.23
CA TRP A 370 6.48 18.44 -5.44
C TRP A 370 6.63 19.22 -4.13
N ARG A 371 5.59 19.22 -3.28
CA ARG A 371 5.64 19.87 -1.94
C ARG A 371 6.77 19.30 -1.07
N ILE A 372 6.96 17.98 -1.12
CA ILE A 372 8.00 17.29 -0.33
C ILE A 372 9.39 17.70 -0.81
N ARG A 373 9.64 17.70 -2.13
CA ARG A 373 10.93 18.11 -2.71
C ARG A 373 11.25 19.57 -2.44
N THR A 374 10.24 20.43 -2.58
CA THR A 374 10.40 21.87 -2.34
C THR A 374 10.38 22.24 -0.86
N LYS A 375 10.38 21.24 0.05
CA LYS A 375 10.36 21.40 1.51
C LYS A 375 9.18 22.24 2.03
N GLN A 376 8.11 22.37 1.24
CA GLN A 376 6.84 22.97 1.68
C GLN A 376 6.12 22.10 2.71
N VAL A 377 6.41 20.80 2.69
CA VAL A 377 5.98 19.83 3.70
C VAL A 377 7.14 18.92 4.04
N SER A 378 7.25 18.58 5.31
CA SER A 378 8.32 17.74 5.83
C SER A 378 7.80 16.55 6.62
N ILE A 379 6.51 16.52 6.97
CA ILE A 379 5.89 15.38 7.62
C ILE A 379 5.02 14.64 6.60
N ILE A 380 5.44 13.43 6.27
CA ILE A 380 4.78 12.58 5.30
C ILE A 380 4.10 11.46 6.06
N ILE A 381 2.77 11.41 5.99
CA ILE A 381 1.97 10.34 6.60
C ILE A 381 1.41 9.47 5.48
N GLY A 382 1.58 8.16 5.57
CA GLY A 382 0.81 7.31 4.69
C GLY A 382 1.00 5.81 4.83
N ALA A 383 0.39 5.06 3.91
CA ALA A 383 0.55 3.61 3.83
C ALA A 383 1.88 3.28 3.13
N ARG A 384 2.08 2.00 2.80
CA ARG A 384 3.25 1.47 2.06
C ARG A 384 3.81 2.38 0.96
N SER A 385 2.96 3.01 0.15
CA SER A 385 3.40 3.86 -0.96
C SER A 385 4.15 5.13 -0.55
N ALA A 386 4.03 5.55 0.70
CA ALA A 386 4.74 6.71 1.25
C ALA A 386 6.24 6.47 1.43
N LEU A 387 6.68 5.20 1.51
CA LEU A 387 8.11 4.81 1.50
C LEU A 387 8.88 5.44 0.34
N PHE A 388 8.20 5.60 -0.80
CA PHE A 388 8.81 6.07 -2.04
C PHE A 388 8.58 7.57 -2.29
N ALA A 389 8.23 8.32 -1.25
CA ALA A 389 8.25 9.78 -1.31
C ALA A 389 9.71 10.27 -1.52
N PRO A 390 9.89 11.42 -2.19
CA PRO A 390 11.21 11.92 -2.56
C PRO A 390 11.87 12.64 -1.37
N PHE A 391 12.38 11.86 -0.41
CA PHE A 391 13.09 12.39 0.75
C PHE A 391 14.50 12.85 0.37
N GLU A 392 14.87 14.04 0.82
CA GLU A 392 16.25 14.55 0.75
C GLU A 392 16.99 14.30 2.06
N ASP A 393 16.34 14.56 3.20
CA ASP A 393 16.98 14.52 4.51
C ASP A 393 16.03 13.95 5.58
N LEU A 394 15.81 12.64 5.51
CA LEU A 394 14.93 11.89 6.40
C LEU A 394 15.59 11.67 7.76
N GLY A 395 15.03 12.23 8.84
CA GLY A 395 15.56 12.10 10.20
C GLY A 395 14.80 11.14 11.10
N LEU A 396 13.52 10.88 10.80
CA LEU A 396 12.65 10.01 11.59
C LEU A 396 11.76 9.16 10.67
N ILE A 397 11.71 7.87 10.97
CA ILE A 397 10.76 6.91 10.40
C ILE A 397 9.96 6.32 11.56
N VAL A 398 8.64 6.42 11.49
CA VAL A 398 7.72 5.76 12.41
C VAL A 398 6.90 4.76 11.61
N MET A 399 6.73 3.55 12.14
CA MET A 399 5.76 2.59 11.64
C MET A 399 4.78 2.23 12.74
N ASP A 400 3.54 2.68 12.60
CA ASP A 400 2.48 2.37 13.55
C ASP A 400 1.81 1.03 13.20
N GLU A 401 1.36 0.32 14.23
CA GLU A 401 0.81 -1.04 14.12
C GLU A 401 1.69 -1.96 13.26
N GLU A 402 3.00 -2.02 13.55
CA GLU A 402 4.00 -2.71 12.71
C GLU A 402 3.67 -4.18 12.40
N HIS A 403 2.93 -4.86 13.26
CA HIS A 403 2.50 -6.25 13.03
C HIS A 403 1.50 -6.40 11.85
N ASP A 404 0.98 -5.30 11.29
CA ASP A 404 -0.10 -5.34 10.31
C ASP A 404 0.37 -5.92 8.96
N PRO A 405 -0.30 -6.97 8.43
CA PRO A 405 0.12 -7.60 7.19
C PRO A 405 -0.05 -6.71 5.94
N SER A 406 -0.79 -5.61 6.05
CA SER A 406 -0.93 -4.64 4.95
C SER A 406 0.39 -3.96 4.59
N TYR A 407 1.45 -4.12 5.37
CA TYR A 407 2.80 -3.64 5.05
C TYR A 407 3.55 -4.50 4.01
N LYS A 408 3.05 -5.69 3.65
CA LYS A 408 3.59 -6.54 2.57
C LYS A 408 2.88 -6.28 1.25
N GLN A 409 3.62 -6.05 0.18
CA GLN A 409 3.09 -5.85 -1.18
C GLN A 409 2.83 -7.18 -1.91
N ASP A 410 1.66 -7.31 -2.53
CA ASP A 410 1.25 -8.50 -3.29
C ASP A 410 1.59 -8.45 -4.80
N GLU A 411 2.12 -7.34 -5.30
CA GLU A 411 2.56 -7.20 -6.71
C GLU A 411 4.07 -7.03 -6.75
N SER A 412 4.73 -7.37 -7.87
CA SER A 412 6.16 -7.10 -8.06
C SER A 412 6.49 -5.63 -7.72
N PRO A 413 7.52 -5.35 -6.89
CA PRO A 413 8.59 -6.26 -6.43
C PRO A 413 8.34 -7.00 -5.10
N ARG A 414 7.08 -7.15 -4.68
CA ARG A 414 6.63 -7.93 -3.50
C ARG A 414 7.37 -7.59 -2.20
N TYR A 415 7.70 -6.32 -2.04
CA TYR A 415 8.47 -5.87 -0.90
C TYR A 415 7.67 -5.92 0.41
N HIS A 416 8.37 -6.05 1.53
CA HIS A 416 7.86 -5.82 2.87
C HIS A 416 8.33 -4.45 3.36
N SER A 417 7.44 -3.68 3.99
CA SER A 417 7.81 -2.33 4.43
C SER A 417 8.89 -2.35 5.52
N HIS A 418 8.86 -3.31 6.46
CA HIS A 418 9.91 -3.54 7.47
C HIS A 418 11.32 -3.57 6.89
N ASP A 419 11.56 -4.44 5.90
CA ASP A 419 12.89 -4.57 5.32
C ASP A 419 13.36 -3.22 4.73
N ILE A 420 12.44 -2.48 4.09
CA ILE A 420 12.76 -1.18 3.49
C ILE A 420 13.01 -0.11 4.55
N ILE A 421 12.18 0.02 5.60
CA ILE A 421 12.37 1.06 6.62
C ILE A 421 13.66 0.83 7.41
N GLU A 422 14.04 -0.42 7.68
CA GLU A 422 15.30 -0.73 8.33
C GLU A 422 16.46 -0.27 7.45
N LYS A 423 16.40 -0.55 6.14
CA LYS A 423 17.44 -0.11 5.22
C LYS A 423 17.45 1.40 5.00
N MET A 424 16.29 2.04 4.93
CA MET A 424 16.19 3.50 4.83
C MET A 424 16.74 4.15 6.10
N ALA A 425 16.46 3.61 7.29
CA ALA A 425 17.03 4.12 8.54
C ALA A 425 18.56 4.10 8.51
N GLU A 426 19.16 3.03 7.97
CA GLU A 426 20.62 2.93 7.78
C GLU A 426 21.14 3.93 6.73
N ILE A 427 20.50 4.01 5.56
CA ILE A 427 20.95 4.87 4.43
C ILE A 427 20.84 6.36 4.76
N TYR A 428 19.78 6.76 5.45
CA TYR A 428 19.52 8.16 5.81
C TYR A 428 20.03 8.51 7.22
N HIS A 429 20.57 7.54 7.96
CA HIS A 429 20.89 7.68 9.38
C HIS A 429 19.71 8.19 10.21
N ALA A 430 18.50 7.75 9.85
CA ALA A 430 17.25 8.15 10.49
C ALA A 430 16.97 7.30 11.73
N THR A 431 16.29 7.89 12.71
CA THR A 431 15.74 7.11 13.83
C THR A 431 14.53 6.32 13.36
N LEU A 432 14.47 5.04 13.69
CA LEU A 432 13.35 4.15 13.38
C LEU A 432 12.58 3.76 14.65
N ILE A 433 11.29 4.08 14.69
CA ILE A 433 10.38 3.69 15.77
C ILE A 433 9.27 2.83 15.19
N MET A 434 9.20 1.58 15.61
CA MET A 434 8.11 0.67 15.29
C MET A 434 7.20 0.55 16.50
N GLY A 435 5.92 0.87 16.36
CA GLY A 435 4.98 0.83 17.47
C GLY A 435 3.90 -0.22 17.27
N SER A 436 3.56 -0.90 18.36
CA SER A 436 2.52 -1.93 18.34
C SER A 436 1.99 -2.21 19.74
N ALA A 437 0.69 -2.55 19.83
CA ALA A 437 0.12 -3.17 21.02
C ALA A 437 0.31 -4.69 21.05
N THR A 438 0.55 -5.30 19.88
CA THR A 438 0.79 -6.73 19.70
C THR A 438 1.96 -6.89 18.73
N PRO A 439 3.21 -6.65 19.17
CA PRO A 439 4.36 -6.69 18.27
C PRO A 439 4.43 -8.03 17.51
N SER A 440 4.91 -7.99 16.27
CA SER A 440 5.23 -9.19 15.53
C SER A 440 6.30 -9.98 16.27
N LEU A 441 6.24 -11.31 16.16
CA LEU A 441 7.25 -12.17 16.80
C LEU A 441 8.66 -11.84 16.32
N GLU A 442 8.81 -11.44 15.06
CA GLU A 442 10.09 -11.04 14.50
C GLU A 442 10.64 -9.78 15.15
N SER A 443 9.83 -8.72 15.22
CA SER A 443 10.25 -7.45 15.85
C SER A 443 10.53 -7.62 17.34
N TYR A 444 9.71 -8.40 18.06
CA TYR A 444 9.93 -8.65 19.48
C TYR A 444 11.18 -9.49 19.73
N TYR A 445 11.43 -10.53 18.92
CA TYR A 445 12.64 -11.32 19.01
C TYR A 445 13.90 -10.48 18.77
N LYS A 446 13.91 -9.63 17.73
CA LYS A 446 15.00 -8.66 17.48
C LYS A 446 15.25 -7.73 18.67
N ALA A 447 14.18 -7.34 19.36
CA ALA A 447 14.29 -6.55 20.58
C ALA A 447 14.86 -7.36 21.76
N GLN A 448 14.49 -8.64 21.90
CA GLN A 448 15.04 -9.52 22.94
C GLN A 448 16.55 -9.77 22.77
N ILE A 449 17.04 -9.87 21.53
CA ILE A 449 18.48 -10.07 21.24
C ILE A 449 19.28 -8.75 21.19
N GLY A 450 18.64 -7.61 21.45
CA GLY A 450 19.30 -6.30 21.52
C GLY A 450 19.58 -5.62 20.17
N GLU A 451 19.04 -6.15 19.05
CA GLU A 451 19.06 -5.49 17.75
C GLU A 451 18.17 -4.24 17.77
N TYR A 452 17.01 -4.34 18.43
CA TYR A 452 16.13 -3.21 18.71
C TYR A 452 16.15 -2.85 20.20
N VAL A 453 16.02 -1.57 20.50
CA VAL A 453 15.78 -1.12 21.87
C VAL A 453 14.29 -1.25 22.18
N LEU A 454 13.94 -2.12 23.14
CA LEU A 454 12.57 -2.33 23.58
C LEU A 454 12.11 -1.23 24.54
N LEU A 455 11.04 -0.52 24.18
CA LEU A 455 10.39 0.49 25.00
C LEU A 455 9.00 -0.01 25.39
N LYS A 456 8.77 -0.24 26.69
CA LYS A 456 7.49 -0.79 27.19
C LYS A 456 6.59 0.31 27.74
N MET A 457 5.31 0.27 27.39
CA MET A 457 4.23 1.13 27.92
C MET A 457 3.02 0.25 28.30
N PRO A 458 3.08 -0.45 29.45
CA PRO A 458 2.08 -1.45 29.81
C PRO A 458 0.73 -0.86 30.22
N ASN A 459 0.69 0.42 30.62
CA ASN A 459 -0.52 1.04 31.15
C ASN A 459 -1.22 1.95 30.12
N ARG A 460 -2.55 2.02 30.23
CA ARG A 460 -3.35 3.00 29.48
C ARG A 460 -3.15 4.40 30.07
N ILE A 461 -3.37 5.44 29.27
CA ILE A 461 -3.46 6.82 29.78
C ILE A 461 -4.51 6.85 30.92
N ASP A 462 -4.21 7.60 31.98
CA ASP A 462 -5.02 7.70 33.20
C ASP A 462 -5.20 6.38 33.99
N ASN A 463 -4.34 5.36 33.76
CA ASN A 463 -4.41 4.04 34.43
C ASN A 463 -5.77 3.33 34.31
N LEU A 464 -6.47 3.54 33.20
CA LEU A 464 -7.76 2.89 32.96
C LEU A 464 -7.62 1.36 32.93
N PRO A 465 -8.51 0.61 33.63
CA PRO A 465 -8.41 -0.84 33.68
C PRO A 465 -8.65 -1.45 32.29
N LEU A 466 -7.94 -2.54 32.03
CA LEU A 466 -8.18 -3.37 30.84
C LEU A 466 -9.61 -3.93 30.87
N PRO A 467 -10.25 -4.08 29.69
CA PRO A 467 -11.60 -4.61 29.62
C PRO A 467 -11.67 -6.00 30.24
N TYR A 468 -12.83 -6.35 30.80
CA TYR A 468 -13.10 -7.71 31.22
C TYR A 468 -13.43 -8.53 29.98
N ILE A 469 -12.64 -9.58 29.73
CA ILE A 469 -12.82 -10.48 28.60
C ILE A 469 -13.26 -11.83 29.13
N GLU A 470 -14.33 -12.36 28.53
CA GLU A 470 -14.85 -13.67 28.84
C GLU A 470 -14.93 -14.53 27.57
N GLY A 471 -14.36 -15.72 27.66
CA GLY A 471 -14.41 -16.72 26.60
C GLY A 471 -15.65 -17.58 26.70
N VAL A 472 -16.32 -17.81 25.57
CA VAL A 472 -17.50 -18.66 25.44
C VAL A 472 -17.19 -19.81 24.50
N ASP A 473 -17.33 -21.03 25.02
CA ASP A 473 -17.20 -22.24 24.22
C ASP A 473 -18.50 -22.52 23.45
N MET A 474 -18.44 -22.37 22.13
CA MET A 474 -19.58 -22.61 21.26
C MET A 474 -19.95 -24.11 21.13
N ARG A 475 -19.10 -25.02 21.62
CA ARG A 475 -19.41 -26.45 21.76
C ARG A 475 -20.41 -26.68 22.89
N GLU A 476 -20.24 -26.01 24.03
CA GLU A 476 -21.16 -26.09 25.16
C GLU A 476 -22.51 -25.44 24.84
N GLU A 477 -22.51 -24.29 24.15
CA GLU A 477 -23.74 -23.65 23.66
C GLU A 477 -24.57 -24.62 22.81
N LEU A 478 -23.91 -25.40 21.94
CA LEU A 478 -24.60 -26.42 21.14
C LEU A 478 -25.14 -27.57 22.00
N ARG A 479 -24.41 -28.02 23.03
CA ARG A 479 -24.89 -29.04 23.98
C ARG A 479 -26.11 -28.56 24.75
N MET A 480 -26.17 -27.28 25.10
CA MET A 480 -27.32 -26.61 25.70
C MET A 480 -28.46 -26.33 24.71
N GLY A 481 -28.33 -26.74 23.44
CA GLY A 481 -29.36 -26.62 22.40
C GLY A 481 -29.30 -25.34 21.58
N ASN A 482 -28.36 -24.42 21.85
CA ASN A 482 -28.19 -23.21 21.04
C ASN A 482 -27.48 -23.52 19.71
N ARG A 483 -28.25 -23.44 18.62
CA ARG A 483 -27.77 -23.68 17.25
C ARG A 483 -27.44 -22.39 16.49
N LYS A 484 -27.62 -21.22 17.09
CA LYS A 484 -27.39 -19.91 16.45
C LYS A 484 -25.90 -19.58 16.34
N ILE A 485 -25.57 -18.45 15.71
CA ILE A 485 -24.19 -17.94 15.63
C ILE A 485 -23.84 -17.22 16.92
N ILE A 486 -24.82 -16.54 17.52
CA ILE A 486 -24.68 -15.79 18.77
C ILE A 486 -24.97 -16.70 19.97
N SER A 487 -23.99 -16.85 20.87
CA SER A 487 -24.11 -17.48 22.19
C SER A 487 -25.11 -16.73 23.09
N LEU A 488 -25.62 -17.38 24.13
CA LEU A 488 -26.49 -16.73 25.12
C LEU A 488 -25.80 -15.54 25.81
N LYS A 489 -24.54 -15.69 26.25
CA LYS A 489 -23.79 -14.59 26.91
C LYS A 489 -23.60 -13.36 26.03
N LEU A 490 -23.21 -13.52 24.76
CA LEU A 490 -23.14 -12.40 23.82
C LEU A 490 -24.51 -11.75 23.59
N LYS A 491 -25.59 -12.53 23.53
CA LYS A 491 -26.96 -11.99 23.40
C LYS A 491 -27.31 -11.13 24.62
N GLU A 492 -27.02 -11.60 25.83
CA GLU A 492 -27.21 -10.85 27.08
C GLU A 492 -26.38 -9.56 27.09
N LEU A 493 -25.10 -9.63 26.71
CA LEU A 493 -24.24 -8.45 26.61
C LEU A 493 -24.80 -7.41 25.63
N ILE A 494 -25.27 -7.84 24.46
CA ILE A 494 -25.90 -6.93 23.48
C ILE A 494 -27.16 -6.30 24.09
N ALA A 495 -28.04 -7.10 24.69
CA ALA A 495 -29.28 -6.60 25.29
C ALA A 495 -29.01 -5.56 26.40
N ASP A 496 -28.07 -5.85 27.31
CA ASP A 496 -27.69 -4.96 28.40
C ASP A 496 -27.07 -3.66 27.89
N THR A 497 -26.24 -3.73 26.85
CA THR A 497 -25.61 -2.55 26.24
C THR A 497 -26.67 -1.66 25.61
N LEU A 498 -27.59 -2.23 24.83
CA LEU A 498 -28.68 -1.51 24.19
C LEU A 498 -29.65 -0.91 25.21
N ALA A 499 -29.99 -1.62 26.28
CA ALA A 499 -30.84 -1.12 27.36
C ALA A 499 -30.24 0.10 28.06
N LYS A 500 -28.91 0.14 28.20
CA LYS A 500 -28.16 1.29 28.73
C LYS A 500 -27.97 2.42 27.71
N LYS A 501 -28.48 2.28 26.48
CA LYS A 501 -28.26 3.20 25.35
C LYS A 501 -26.77 3.40 25.05
N GLU A 502 -25.98 2.36 25.25
CA GLU A 502 -24.56 2.34 24.92
C GLU A 502 -24.35 1.61 23.58
N GLN A 503 -23.15 1.70 23.03
CA GLN A 503 -22.83 1.12 21.71
C GLN A 503 -21.94 -0.11 21.83
N ILE A 504 -22.13 -1.06 20.92
CA ILE A 504 -21.38 -2.32 20.84
C ILE A 504 -20.74 -2.50 19.47
N ILE A 505 -19.54 -3.06 19.45
CA ILE A 505 -18.88 -3.55 18.23
C ILE A 505 -19.04 -5.06 18.15
N ILE A 506 -19.45 -5.58 17.00
CA ILE A 506 -19.47 -7.01 16.71
C ILE A 506 -18.49 -7.27 15.56
N MET A 507 -17.45 -8.03 15.87
CA MET A 507 -16.45 -8.44 14.89
C MET A 507 -16.70 -9.89 14.49
N LEU A 508 -16.68 -10.16 13.18
CA LEU A 508 -16.69 -11.51 12.61
C LEU A 508 -15.36 -11.79 11.92
N ASN A 509 -14.66 -12.85 12.36
CA ASN A 509 -13.37 -13.22 11.77
C ASN A 509 -13.62 -14.00 10.46
N ARG A 510 -13.75 -13.26 9.37
CA ARG A 510 -13.97 -13.80 8.01
C ARG A 510 -12.77 -13.45 7.13
N ARG A 511 -11.76 -14.33 7.05
CA ARG A 511 -10.67 -14.22 6.06
C ARG A 511 -10.56 -15.49 5.21
N GLY A 512 -10.58 -15.31 3.90
CA GLY A 512 -10.34 -16.35 2.89
C GLY A 512 -11.59 -16.78 2.12
N PHE A 513 -11.43 -17.08 0.83
CA PHE A 513 -12.45 -17.68 -0.04
C PHE A 513 -12.73 -19.14 0.30
N SER A 514 -11.89 -19.76 1.13
CA SER A 514 -11.93 -21.17 1.46
C SER A 514 -12.77 -21.42 2.72
N THR A 515 -14.02 -21.83 2.51
CA THR A 515 -14.90 -22.28 3.58
C THR A 515 -14.47 -23.66 4.05
N PHE A 516 -13.80 -23.77 5.19
CA PHE A 516 -13.47 -25.07 5.79
C PHE A 516 -14.71 -25.68 6.47
N VAL A 517 -14.65 -26.98 6.72
CA VAL A 517 -15.74 -27.73 7.35
C VAL A 517 -15.34 -28.21 8.74
N MET A 518 -16.20 -27.97 9.73
CA MET A 518 -15.94 -28.30 11.12
C MET A 518 -17.18 -28.86 11.82
N CYS A 519 -16.98 -29.84 12.70
CA CYS A 519 -17.99 -30.33 13.63
C CYS A 519 -18.20 -29.34 14.78
N ARG A 520 -19.44 -28.85 14.93
CA ARG A 520 -19.78 -27.92 16.03
C ARG A 520 -19.81 -28.57 17.41
N ALA A 521 -19.99 -29.89 17.50
CA ALA A 521 -20.12 -30.59 18.78
C ALA A 521 -18.78 -30.81 19.48
N CYS A 522 -17.70 -31.02 18.71
CA CYS A 522 -16.38 -31.31 19.27
C CYS A 522 -15.25 -30.41 18.75
N GLY A 523 -15.54 -29.48 17.83
CA GLY A 523 -14.53 -28.59 17.22
C GLY A 523 -13.63 -29.27 16.18
N HIS A 524 -13.89 -30.53 15.80
CA HIS A 524 -13.05 -31.24 14.83
C HIS A 524 -13.21 -30.68 13.41
N VAL A 525 -12.12 -30.20 12.83
CA VAL A 525 -12.03 -29.77 11.43
C VAL A 525 -11.80 -30.98 10.53
N ILE A 526 -12.51 -31.04 9.41
CA ILE A 526 -12.34 -32.10 8.42
C ILE A 526 -11.06 -31.81 7.62
N LYS A 527 -10.10 -32.72 7.69
CA LYS A 527 -8.76 -32.59 7.11
C LYS A 527 -8.52 -33.63 6.03
N CYS A 528 -7.63 -33.30 5.09
CA CYS A 528 -7.12 -34.20 4.07
C CYS A 528 -6.31 -35.33 4.71
N LYS A 529 -6.63 -36.58 4.39
CA LYS A 529 -5.92 -37.76 4.94
C LYS A 529 -4.45 -37.86 4.52
N TYR A 530 -4.05 -37.14 3.47
CA TYR A 530 -2.69 -37.20 2.90
C TYR A 530 -1.76 -36.07 3.35
N CYS A 531 -2.31 -34.87 3.62
CA CYS A 531 -1.50 -33.70 3.96
C CYS A 531 -1.95 -32.98 5.24
N ASP A 532 -2.96 -33.52 5.94
CA ASP A 532 -3.54 -32.98 7.17
C ASP A 532 -4.09 -31.54 7.06
N LEU A 533 -4.17 -31.00 5.85
CA LEU A 533 -4.72 -29.67 5.57
C LEU A 533 -6.25 -29.70 5.62
N PRO A 534 -6.91 -28.65 6.16
CA PRO A 534 -8.36 -28.53 6.13
C PRO A 534 -8.92 -28.65 4.71
N LEU A 535 -9.94 -29.48 4.54
CA LEU A 535 -10.65 -29.57 3.28
C LEU A 535 -11.58 -28.37 3.10
N VAL A 536 -11.67 -27.88 1.86
CA VAL A 536 -12.49 -26.73 1.48
C VAL A 536 -13.78 -27.20 0.84
N TYR A 537 -14.90 -26.66 1.30
CA TYR A 537 -16.20 -26.94 0.71
C TYR A 537 -16.43 -26.12 -0.56
N HIS A 538 -16.84 -26.81 -1.63
CA HIS A 538 -17.24 -26.18 -2.89
C HIS A 538 -18.75 -26.25 -3.07
N ARG A 539 -19.34 -25.25 -3.75
CA ARG A 539 -20.79 -25.15 -4.00
C ARG A 539 -21.42 -26.38 -4.69
N ARG A 540 -20.59 -27.26 -5.27
CA ARG A 540 -20.99 -28.55 -5.87
C ARG A 540 -21.21 -29.67 -4.85
N GLY A 541 -21.15 -29.40 -3.54
CA GLY A 541 -21.41 -30.40 -2.50
C GLY A 541 -20.21 -31.29 -2.14
N ILE A 542 -19.02 -30.96 -2.64
CA ILE A 542 -17.79 -31.74 -2.43
C ILE A 542 -16.81 -30.97 -1.54
N LEU A 543 -16.03 -31.73 -0.76
CA LEU A 543 -14.82 -31.27 -0.10
C LEU A 543 -13.65 -31.42 -1.06
N GLN A 544 -12.81 -30.42 -1.20
CA GLN A 544 -11.61 -30.48 -2.03
C GLN A 544 -10.39 -30.06 -1.21
N CYS A 545 -9.33 -30.87 -1.30
CA CYS A 545 -8.02 -30.45 -0.86
C CYS A 545 -7.34 -29.69 -2.00
N HIS A 546 -7.11 -28.38 -1.85
CA HIS A 546 -6.40 -27.61 -2.89
C HIS A 546 -4.90 -27.92 -2.99
N HIS A 547 -4.36 -28.70 -2.06
CA HIS A 547 -2.96 -29.10 -2.05
C HIS A 547 -2.74 -30.48 -2.69
N CYS A 548 -3.62 -31.45 -2.41
CA CYS A 548 -3.51 -32.81 -2.94
C CYS A 548 -4.44 -33.07 -4.13
N ASP A 549 -5.28 -32.10 -4.48
CA ASP A 549 -6.38 -32.20 -5.44
C ASP A 549 -7.34 -33.39 -5.25
N ILE A 550 -7.36 -33.95 -4.04
CA ILE A 550 -8.32 -34.99 -3.68
C ILE A 550 -9.67 -34.35 -3.42
N THR A 551 -10.72 -35.06 -3.83
CA THR A 551 -12.09 -34.71 -3.51
C THR A 551 -12.67 -35.76 -2.57
N GLU A 552 -13.35 -35.29 -1.54
CA GLU A 552 -14.09 -36.15 -0.60
C GLU A 552 -15.54 -35.70 -0.56
N THR A 553 -16.44 -36.62 -0.22
CA THR A 553 -17.83 -36.25 0.07
C THR A 553 -17.87 -35.55 1.42
N VAL A 554 -18.79 -34.60 1.58
CA VAL A 554 -19.00 -33.99 2.89
C VAL A 554 -19.53 -35.07 3.84
N PRO A 555 -18.84 -35.35 4.96
CA PRO A 555 -19.32 -36.36 5.90
C PRO A 555 -20.63 -35.88 6.54
N THR A 556 -21.64 -36.74 6.60
CA THR A 556 -22.92 -36.47 7.27
C THR A 556 -22.81 -36.57 8.79
N ILE A 557 -21.76 -37.24 9.27
CA ILE A 557 -21.47 -37.49 10.67
C ILE A 557 -19.99 -37.20 10.94
N CYS A 558 -19.68 -36.58 12.07
CA CYS A 558 -18.32 -36.26 12.47
C CYS A 558 -17.50 -37.53 12.74
N PRO A 559 -16.32 -37.71 12.12
CA PRO A 559 -15.48 -38.90 12.32
C PRO A 559 -14.87 -38.99 13.72
N LYS A 560 -14.81 -37.89 14.48
CA LYS A 560 -14.24 -37.84 15.84
C LYS A 560 -15.26 -38.10 16.95
N CYS A 561 -16.50 -37.65 16.79
CA CYS A 561 -17.51 -37.67 17.87
C CYS A 561 -18.89 -38.19 17.46
N ASN A 562 -19.03 -38.69 16.23
CA ASN A 562 -20.28 -39.19 15.65
C ASN A 562 -21.47 -38.19 15.66
N SER A 563 -21.20 -36.89 15.80
CA SER A 563 -22.22 -35.85 15.74
C SER A 563 -22.66 -35.56 14.30
N LYS A 564 -23.97 -35.34 14.09
CA LYS A 564 -24.53 -34.86 12.82
C LYS A 564 -24.34 -33.35 12.57
N TYR A 565 -23.74 -32.62 13.52
CA TYR A 565 -23.64 -31.16 13.49
C TYR A 565 -22.39 -30.66 12.74
N ILE A 566 -22.29 -31.00 11.46
CA ILE A 566 -21.26 -30.49 10.56
C ILE A 566 -21.67 -29.12 10.01
N LYS A 567 -20.79 -28.12 10.12
CA LYS A 567 -21.04 -26.75 9.65
C LYS A 567 -19.95 -26.29 8.68
N PHE A 568 -20.38 -25.60 7.64
CA PHE A 568 -19.54 -24.88 6.70
C PHE A 568 -19.23 -23.50 7.28
N PHE A 569 -17.95 -23.21 7.52
CA PHE A 569 -17.52 -21.91 8.02
C PHE A 569 -17.30 -20.97 6.84
N GLY A 570 -18.01 -19.83 6.82
CA GLY A 570 -18.07 -18.94 5.65
C GLY A 570 -19.25 -17.98 5.61
N SER A 571 -20.16 -18.03 6.59
CA SER A 571 -21.29 -17.10 6.70
C SER A 571 -20.80 -15.65 6.66
N GLY A 572 -21.32 -14.87 5.70
CA GLY A 572 -21.00 -13.46 5.52
C GLY A 572 -21.46 -12.59 6.69
N THR A 573 -20.94 -11.37 6.74
CA THR A 573 -21.42 -10.29 7.61
C THR A 573 -22.94 -10.08 7.43
N GLU A 574 -23.48 -10.30 6.23
CA GLU A 574 -24.91 -10.21 5.89
C GLU A 574 -25.78 -11.18 6.70
N LYS A 575 -25.38 -12.46 6.80
CA LYS A 575 -26.15 -13.45 7.56
C LYS A 575 -26.18 -13.11 9.05
N LEU A 576 -25.10 -12.54 9.57
CA LEU A 576 -25.02 -12.09 10.95
C LEU A 576 -25.86 -10.83 11.18
N GLU A 577 -25.91 -9.92 10.21
CA GLU A 577 -26.80 -8.75 10.21
C GLU A 577 -28.28 -9.16 10.25
N GLU A 578 -28.69 -10.13 9.44
CA GLU A 578 -30.05 -10.71 9.46
C GLU A 578 -30.38 -11.32 10.83
N GLU A 579 -29.46 -12.08 11.41
CA GLU A 579 -29.64 -12.70 12.73
C GLU A 579 -29.76 -11.65 13.84
N LEU A 580 -28.92 -10.60 13.82
CA LEU A 580 -28.97 -9.48 14.75
C LEU A 580 -30.26 -8.68 14.61
N SER A 581 -30.69 -8.39 13.39
CA SER A 581 -31.94 -7.67 13.12
C SER A 581 -33.16 -8.44 13.60
N THR A 582 -33.12 -9.78 13.52
CA THR A 582 -34.17 -10.65 14.04
C THR A 582 -34.19 -10.66 15.58
N LEU A 583 -33.02 -10.69 16.22
CA LEU A 583 -32.90 -10.73 17.68
C LEU A 583 -33.19 -9.37 18.35
N PHE A 584 -32.83 -8.27 17.67
CA PHE A 584 -32.95 -6.91 18.17
C PHE A 584 -33.57 -5.97 17.10
N PRO A 585 -34.88 -6.07 16.82
CA PRO A 585 -35.52 -5.32 15.73
C PRO A 585 -35.44 -3.79 15.88
N GLN A 586 -35.25 -3.29 17.10
CA GLN A 586 -35.14 -1.85 17.39
C GLN A 586 -33.70 -1.33 17.32
N ALA A 587 -32.68 -2.20 17.22
CA ALA A 587 -31.29 -1.79 17.18
C ALA A 587 -30.91 -1.29 15.77
N ARG A 588 -30.24 -0.15 15.70
CA ARG A 588 -29.74 0.40 14.43
C ARG A 588 -28.36 -0.20 14.16
N ILE A 589 -28.26 -1.01 13.11
CA ILE A 589 -27.03 -1.71 12.75
C ILE A 589 -26.37 -1.00 11.56
N ILE A 590 -25.05 -0.85 11.62
CA ILE A 590 -24.25 -0.38 10.48
C ILE A 590 -23.11 -1.34 10.23
N ARG A 591 -22.86 -1.64 8.95
CA ARG A 591 -21.83 -2.60 8.51
C ARG A 591 -20.58 -1.88 8.04
N LEU A 592 -19.42 -2.37 8.47
CA LEU A 592 -18.10 -1.93 8.03
C LEU A 592 -17.28 -3.12 7.52
N ASP A 593 -17.34 -3.33 6.21
CA ASP A 593 -16.59 -4.34 5.47
C ASP A 593 -16.13 -3.83 4.10
N ARG A 594 -15.47 -4.70 3.32
CA ARG A 594 -14.94 -4.33 2.01
C ARG A 594 -16.04 -3.93 1.01
N ASP A 595 -17.22 -4.55 1.12
CA ASP A 595 -18.32 -4.39 0.18
C ASP A 595 -19.05 -3.04 0.42
N THR A 596 -19.15 -2.60 1.68
CA THR A 596 -19.74 -1.32 2.09
C THR A 596 -18.82 -0.10 1.89
N THR A 597 -17.51 -0.30 1.68
CA THR A 597 -16.50 0.79 1.67
C THR A 597 -15.92 1.13 0.28
N GLY A 598 -16.63 0.78 -0.79
CA GLY A 598 -16.19 0.96 -2.19
C GLY A 598 -16.02 2.42 -2.63
N LYS A 599 -16.78 3.38 -2.07
CA LYS A 599 -16.65 4.82 -2.40
C LYS A 599 -15.52 5.50 -1.61
N LYS A 600 -14.93 6.58 -2.16
CA LYS A 600 -13.91 7.40 -1.47
C LYS A 600 -14.55 7.94 -0.18
N PHE A 601 -13.88 7.78 0.97
CA PHE A 601 -14.30 8.22 2.31
C PHE A 601 -15.55 7.56 2.96
N ALA A 602 -16.22 6.59 2.32
CA ALA A 602 -17.43 5.96 2.89
C ALA A 602 -17.27 5.38 4.31
N HIS A 603 -16.11 4.80 4.61
CA HIS A 603 -15.75 4.30 5.94
C HIS A 603 -15.67 5.42 6.99
N LEU A 604 -15.16 6.61 6.64
CA LEU A 604 -15.12 7.75 7.57
C LEU A 604 -16.53 8.20 7.90
N ASP A 605 -17.41 8.21 6.90
CA ASP A 605 -18.81 8.57 7.10
C ASP A 605 -19.52 7.56 8.01
N ILE A 606 -19.30 6.25 7.80
CA ILE A 606 -19.81 5.18 8.68
C ILE A 606 -19.34 5.40 10.12
N LEU A 607 -18.04 5.62 10.32
CA LEU A 607 -17.45 5.82 11.64
C LEU A 607 -17.91 7.13 12.28
N LYS A 608 -18.09 8.20 11.50
CA LYS A 608 -18.61 9.49 11.97
C LYS A 608 -20.05 9.34 12.45
N GLN A 609 -20.88 8.63 11.69
CA GLN A 609 -22.28 8.37 12.07
C GLN A 609 -22.35 7.49 13.32
N PHE A 610 -21.52 6.46 13.41
CA PHE A 610 -21.44 5.62 14.61
C PHE A 610 -20.95 6.43 15.82
N LYS A 611 -19.88 7.22 15.70
CA LYS A 611 -19.41 8.13 16.78
C LYS A 611 -20.46 9.14 17.22
N ALA A 612 -21.33 9.59 16.31
CA ALA A 612 -22.42 10.50 16.60
C ALA A 612 -23.63 9.84 17.30
N GLY A 613 -23.60 8.53 17.55
CA GLY A 613 -24.70 7.81 18.20
C GLY A 613 -25.90 7.53 17.29
N LEU A 614 -25.72 7.62 15.96
CA LEU A 614 -26.79 7.35 14.99
C LEU A 614 -27.08 5.85 14.81
N TYR A 615 -26.15 5.00 15.23
CA TYR A 615 -26.24 3.55 15.16
C TYR A 615 -25.82 2.93 16.50
N ASP A 616 -26.38 1.79 16.85
CA ASP A 616 -26.16 1.16 18.15
C ASP A 616 -25.14 0.01 18.06
N ILE A 617 -25.11 -0.68 16.90
CA ILE A 617 -24.24 -1.83 16.64
C ILE A 617 -23.39 -1.55 15.40
N LEU A 618 -22.06 -1.59 15.57
CA LEU A 618 -21.11 -1.61 14.46
C LEU A 618 -20.69 -3.05 14.18
N LEU A 619 -21.18 -3.60 13.07
CA LEU A 619 -20.87 -4.94 12.62
C LEU A 619 -19.77 -4.90 11.56
N GLY A 620 -18.73 -5.73 11.67
CA GLY A 620 -17.76 -5.81 10.60
C GLY A 620 -16.74 -6.92 10.71
N THR A 621 -15.81 -6.91 9.76
CA THR A 621 -14.62 -7.77 9.78
C THR A 621 -13.50 -7.06 10.54
N GLN A 622 -12.26 -7.49 10.39
CA GLN A 622 -11.09 -6.93 11.07
C GLN A 622 -10.91 -5.40 10.92
N MET A 623 -11.57 -4.75 9.94
CA MET A 623 -11.57 -3.29 9.82
C MET A 623 -12.14 -2.58 11.07
N VAL A 624 -13.08 -3.18 11.80
CA VAL A 624 -13.63 -2.56 13.03
C VAL A 624 -12.64 -2.57 14.20
N ALA A 625 -11.62 -3.43 14.14
CA ALA A 625 -10.64 -3.61 15.22
C ALA A 625 -9.43 -2.66 15.13
N LYS A 626 -9.25 -1.97 14.00
CA LYS A 626 -8.05 -1.18 13.69
C LYS A 626 -8.24 0.32 13.90
N GLY A 627 -7.24 0.99 14.47
CA GLY A 627 -6.97 2.43 14.26
C GLY A 627 -8.02 3.47 14.69
N HIS A 628 -9.15 3.06 15.28
CA HIS A 628 -10.24 3.96 15.65
C HIS A 628 -10.47 3.97 17.16
N ASP A 629 -10.34 5.14 17.76
CA ASP A 629 -10.87 5.41 19.09
C ASP A 629 -12.34 5.82 18.97
N ILE A 630 -13.24 5.02 19.56
CA ILE A 630 -14.67 5.27 19.58
C ILE A 630 -15.08 5.34 21.07
N PRO A 631 -15.07 6.53 21.68
CA PRO A 631 -15.23 6.71 23.12
C PRO A 631 -16.54 6.16 23.69
N THR A 632 -17.54 5.96 22.83
CA THR A 632 -18.90 5.57 23.19
C THR A 632 -19.07 4.06 23.32
N VAL A 633 -18.11 3.24 22.89
CA VAL A 633 -18.20 1.76 22.89
C VAL A 633 -17.89 1.19 24.27
N THR A 634 -18.82 0.43 24.84
CA THR A 634 -18.64 -0.23 26.15
C THR A 634 -18.54 -1.73 26.05
N ALA A 635 -19.01 -2.31 24.95
CA ALA A 635 -19.06 -3.74 24.75
C ALA A 635 -18.50 -4.16 23.39
N VAL A 636 -17.90 -5.34 23.34
CA VAL A 636 -17.38 -5.96 22.11
C VAL A 636 -17.76 -7.44 22.07
N GLY A 637 -18.26 -7.90 20.92
CA GLY A 637 -18.45 -9.32 20.61
C GLY A 637 -17.47 -9.77 19.52
N ILE A 638 -16.68 -10.81 19.80
CA ILE A 638 -15.75 -11.42 18.84
C ILE A 638 -16.30 -12.79 18.45
N ILE A 639 -16.66 -12.96 17.18
CA ILE A 639 -17.25 -14.19 16.66
C ILE A 639 -16.23 -14.98 15.84
N SER A 640 -16.12 -16.28 16.16
CA SER A 640 -15.23 -17.25 15.52
C SER A 640 -13.75 -16.83 15.57
N ALA A 641 -13.27 -16.43 16.76
CA ALA A 641 -11.91 -15.92 16.96
C ALA A 641 -10.82 -16.90 16.49
N ASP A 642 -11.09 -18.21 16.56
CA ASP A 642 -10.24 -19.34 16.21
C ASP A 642 -10.20 -19.68 14.72
N SER A 643 -10.99 -19.00 13.87
CA SER A 643 -11.05 -19.33 12.44
C SER A 643 -9.67 -19.34 11.75
N SER A 644 -8.74 -18.49 12.21
CA SER A 644 -7.38 -18.43 11.68
C SER A 644 -6.50 -19.63 12.08
N LEU A 645 -6.77 -20.27 13.23
CA LEU A 645 -6.04 -21.45 13.72
C LEU A 645 -6.20 -22.65 12.78
N ASN A 646 -7.30 -22.66 12.04
CA ASN A 646 -7.62 -23.71 11.07
C ASN A 646 -7.07 -23.41 9.68
N LEU A 647 -6.26 -22.37 9.49
CA LEU A 647 -5.56 -22.12 8.23
C LEU A 647 -4.15 -22.72 8.31
N PRO A 648 -3.63 -23.32 7.23
CA PRO A 648 -2.28 -23.89 7.23
C PRO A 648 -1.22 -22.83 7.06
N ASP A 649 -1.12 -21.96 8.05
CA ASP A 649 -0.27 -20.79 8.06
C ASP A 649 0.46 -20.77 9.41
N PHE A 650 1.79 -20.72 9.37
CA PHE A 650 2.59 -20.71 10.61
C PHE A 650 2.33 -19.49 11.49
N ARG A 651 1.70 -18.42 10.96
CA ARG A 651 1.28 -17.23 11.72
C ARG A 651 -0.16 -17.31 12.24
N ALA A 652 -0.82 -18.45 12.13
CA ALA A 652 -2.23 -18.61 12.51
C ALA A 652 -2.50 -18.24 13.99
N SER A 653 -1.64 -18.69 14.89
CA SER A 653 -1.70 -18.40 16.33
C SER A 653 -1.46 -16.93 16.64
N GLU A 654 -0.42 -16.33 16.04
CA GLU A 654 -0.10 -14.89 16.15
C GLU A 654 -1.28 -14.02 15.71
N ARG A 655 -1.93 -14.36 14.58
CA ARG A 655 -3.10 -13.63 14.10
C ARG A 655 -4.31 -13.78 15.01
N CYS A 656 -4.52 -14.97 15.59
CA CYS A 656 -5.61 -15.22 16.52
C CYS A 656 -5.46 -14.36 17.78
N PHE A 657 -4.27 -14.41 18.39
CA PHE A 657 -3.92 -13.60 19.55
C PHE A 657 -4.08 -12.10 19.27
N GLY A 658 -3.52 -11.62 18.15
CA GLY A 658 -3.57 -10.21 17.76
C GLY A 658 -5.00 -9.71 17.56
N LEU A 659 -5.84 -10.51 16.89
CA LEU A 659 -7.25 -10.19 16.65
C LEU A 659 -8.03 -10.05 17.95
N ILE A 660 -7.88 -10.97 18.90
CA ILE A 660 -8.59 -10.92 20.19
C ILE A 660 -8.15 -9.66 20.95
N THR A 661 -6.84 -9.48 21.11
CA THR A 661 -6.26 -8.38 21.91
C THR A 661 -6.63 -7.00 21.34
N GLN A 662 -6.52 -6.81 20.04
CA GLN A 662 -6.83 -5.53 19.40
C GLN A 662 -8.31 -5.19 19.46
N THR A 663 -9.17 -6.17 19.19
CA THR A 663 -10.62 -5.96 19.19
C THR A 663 -11.12 -5.73 20.62
N ALA A 664 -10.63 -6.50 21.60
CA ALA A 664 -10.92 -6.27 23.01
C ALA A 664 -10.46 -4.86 23.44
N GLY A 665 -9.30 -4.41 22.95
CA GLY A 665 -8.77 -3.08 23.19
C GLY A 665 -9.71 -1.92 22.81
N ARG A 666 -10.73 -2.17 21.98
CA ARG A 666 -11.76 -1.17 21.59
C ARG A 666 -12.85 -0.96 22.62
N ALA A 667 -12.94 -1.82 23.64
CA ALA A 667 -13.90 -1.66 24.73
C ALA A 667 -13.32 -0.81 25.87
N GLY A 668 -14.14 0.10 26.41
CA GLY A 668 -13.90 0.80 27.68
C GLY A 668 -14.08 2.32 27.63
N ARG A 669 -14.36 2.92 28.78
CA ARG A 669 -14.53 4.37 28.99
C ARG A 669 -13.69 4.86 30.17
N LYS A 670 -13.53 6.19 30.29
CA LYS A 670 -12.82 6.83 31.43
C LYS A 670 -13.33 6.39 32.82
N ASN A 671 -14.61 6.01 32.95
CA ASN A 671 -15.22 5.67 34.24
C ASN A 671 -15.86 4.27 34.30
N LYS A 672 -15.78 3.44 33.24
CA LYS A 672 -16.39 2.09 33.22
C LYS A 672 -15.49 1.09 32.51
N ARG A 673 -15.30 -0.07 33.14
CA ARG A 673 -14.60 -1.21 32.55
C ARG A 673 -15.41 -1.76 31.37
N GLY A 674 -14.80 -1.84 30.19
CA GLY A 674 -15.43 -2.44 29.02
C GLY A 674 -15.63 -3.94 29.19
N GLN A 675 -16.63 -4.50 28.51
CA GLN A 675 -16.93 -5.94 28.52
C GLN A 675 -16.74 -6.54 27.13
N VAL A 676 -16.11 -7.72 27.07
CA VAL A 676 -15.79 -8.38 25.81
C VAL A 676 -16.19 -9.85 25.90
N ILE A 677 -16.98 -10.33 24.94
CA ILE A 677 -17.28 -11.76 24.79
C ILE A 677 -16.52 -12.30 23.57
N VAL A 678 -15.74 -13.36 23.78
CA VAL A 678 -15.01 -14.08 22.74
C VAL A 678 -15.64 -15.44 22.51
N GLN A 679 -16.30 -15.63 21.38
CA GLN A 679 -16.89 -16.90 20.98
C GLN A 679 -15.92 -17.71 20.13
N THR A 680 -15.70 -18.96 20.53
CA THR A 680 -14.74 -19.84 19.87
C THR A 680 -15.12 -21.31 20.03
N TYR A 681 -14.63 -22.17 19.13
CA TYR A 681 -14.73 -23.62 19.27
C TYR A 681 -13.46 -24.25 19.86
N ASN A 682 -12.39 -23.47 20.00
CA ASN A 682 -11.09 -23.88 20.49
C ASN A 682 -10.69 -23.05 21.72
N LEU A 683 -11.57 -22.99 22.72
CA LEU A 683 -11.36 -22.15 23.91
C LEU A 683 -10.05 -22.48 24.63
N GLU A 684 -9.68 -23.76 24.71
CA GLU A 684 -8.47 -24.24 25.39
C GLU A 684 -7.15 -23.86 24.69
N HIS A 685 -7.18 -23.38 23.45
CA HIS A 685 -5.96 -23.10 22.69
C HIS A 685 -5.16 -21.94 23.32
N TYR A 686 -3.85 -22.11 23.51
CA TYR A 686 -2.98 -21.13 24.20
C TYR A 686 -3.10 -19.71 23.63
N ALA A 687 -3.11 -19.55 22.31
CA ALA A 687 -3.26 -18.23 21.67
C ALA A 687 -4.60 -17.54 22.00
N VAL A 688 -5.68 -18.32 22.19
CA VAL A 688 -6.99 -17.80 22.59
C VAL A 688 -6.96 -17.40 24.05
N GLN A 689 -6.46 -18.27 24.93
CA GLN A 689 -6.33 -18.01 26.36
C GLN A 689 -5.45 -16.78 26.65
N CYS A 690 -4.28 -16.70 26.02
CA CYS A 690 -3.40 -15.53 26.12
C CYS A 690 -4.08 -14.26 25.61
N GLY A 691 -4.87 -14.35 24.53
CA GLY A 691 -5.64 -13.22 24.01
C GLY A 691 -6.72 -12.73 24.98
N ILE A 692 -7.41 -13.65 25.65
CA ILE A 692 -8.40 -13.36 26.70
C ILE A 692 -7.74 -12.74 27.93
N GLN A 693 -6.58 -13.25 28.34
CA GLN A 693 -5.80 -12.74 29.48
C GLN A 693 -5.01 -11.48 29.14
N GLN A 694 -4.90 -11.14 27.85
CA GLN A 694 -4.04 -10.08 27.31
C GLN A 694 -2.55 -10.25 27.67
N ASP A 695 -2.08 -11.50 27.79
CA ASP A 695 -0.70 -11.83 28.15
C ASP A 695 0.13 -12.13 26.89
N TYR A 696 0.75 -11.07 26.35
CA TYR A 696 1.68 -11.21 25.23
C TYR A 696 2.96 -11.95 25.61
N SER A 697 3.42 -11.81 26.86
CA SER A 697 4.71 -12.40 27.28
C SER A 697 4.62 -13.92 27.32
N HIS A 698 3.53 -14.45 27.88
CA HIS A 698 3.26 -15.88 27.86
C HIS A 698 3.04 -16.39 26.43
N PHE A 699 2.24 -15.67 25.62
CA PHE A 699 2.06 -16.01 24.20
C PHE A 699 3.38 -16.10 23.43
N TYR A 700 4.26 -15.11 23.59
CA TYR A 700 5.57 -15.09 22.94
C TYR A 700 6.44 -16.28 23.38
N ASN A 701 6.50 -16.57 24.68
CA ASN A 701 7.34 -17.65 25.21
C ASN A 701 6.90 -19.03 24.69
N GLU A 702 5.61 -19.28 24.53
CA GLU A 702 5.09 -20.52 23.94
C GLU A 702 5.36 -20.59 22.43
N GLU A 703 4.98 -19.53 21.70
CA GLU A 703 5.04 -19.51 20.23
C GLU A 703 6.48 -19.54 19.71
N ILE A 704 7.40 -18.81 20.35
CA ILE A 704 8.80 -18.72 19.90
C ILE A 704 9.51 -20.07 19.96
N LEU A 705 9.17 -20.93 20.93
CA LEU A 705 9.72 -22.29 21.05
C LEU A 705 9.24 -23.18 19.90
N LEU A 706 7.95 -23.10 19.55
CA LEU A 706 7.38 -23.82 18.40
C LEU A 706 8.02 -23.36 17.09
N ARG A 707 8.21 -22.05 16.90
CA ARG A 707 8.88 -21.52 15.71
C ARG A 707 10.33 -21.94 15.60
N LYS A 708 11.04 -22.05 16.73
CA LYS A 708 12.41 -22.57 16.78
C LYS A 708 12.46 -24.04 16.37
N ALA A 709 11.60 -24.87 16.98
CA ALA A 709 11.53 -26.31 16.70
C ALA A 709 11.19 -26.61 15.24
N MET A 710 10.28 -25.83 14.64
CA MET A 710 9.82 -26.00 13.25
C MET A 710 10.63 -25.18 12.23
N TYR A 711 11.67 -24.49 12.69
CA TYR A 711 12.56 -23.62 11.90
C TYR A 711 11.75 -22.65 11.02
N TYR A 712 11.01 -21.74 11.66
CA TYR A 712 10.27 -20.65 11.05
C TYR A 712 10.80 -19.28 11.51
N PRO A 713 10.45 -18.18 10.80
CA PRO A 713 10.80 -16.83 11.23
C PRO A 713 10.40 -16.57 12.70
N PRO A 714 11.29 -16.01 13.54
CA PRO A 714 12.50 -15.27 13.17
C PRO A 714 13.80 -16.09 13.03
N PHE A 715 13.78 -17.40 13.22
CA PHE A 715 15.00 -18.23 13.19
C PHE A 715 15.52 -18.54 11.78
N CYS A 716 14.70 -18.27 10.78
CA CYS A 716 15.06 -18.35 9.38
C CYS A 716 14.32 -17.27 8.59
N GLN A 717 14.79 -17.01 7.38
CA GLN A 717 14.12 -16.25 6.35
C GLN A 717 13.50 -17.21 5.33
N LEU A 718 12.41 -16.77 4.71
CA LEU A 718 11.62 -17.57 3.78
C LEU A 718 11.73 -16.97 2.38
N ILE A 719 11.93 -17.82 1.38
CA ILE A 719 11.76 -17.45 -0.04
C ILE A 719 10.72 -18.38 -0.64
N LYS A 720 9.65 -17.81 -1.19
CA LYS A 720 8.66 -18.54 -1.97
C LYS A 720 8.90 -18.27 -3.45
N LEU A 721 9.09 -19.34 -4.21
CA LEU A 721 9.15 -19.30 -5.67
C LEU A 721 7.85 -19.85 -6.22
N ILE A 722 7.17 -19.08 -7.07
CA ILE A 722 5.99 -19.50 -7.80
C ILE A 722 6.41 -19.71 -9.25
N ILE A 723 6.51 -20.98 -9.64
CA ILE A 723 6.86 -21.41 -11.00
C ILE A 723 5.56 -21.60 -11.75
N GLN A 724 5.45 -21.00 -12.93
CA GLN A 724 4.23 -21.06 -13.73
C GLN A 724 4.50 -21.28 -15.20
N ASP A 725 3.62 -22.04 -15.85
CA ASP A 725 3.65 -22.31 -17.30
C ASP A 725 2.23 -22.55 -17.83
N GLU A 726 2.01 -22.42 -19.13
CA GLU A 726 0.73 -22.74 -19.77
C GLU A 726 0.48 -24.25 -19.79
N ASN A 727 1.55 -25.05 -19.76
CA ASN A 727 1.51 -26.49 -19.65
C ASN A 727 1.91 -26.95 -18.23
N GLU A 728 1.07 -27.76 -17.60
CA GLU A 728 1.27 -28.24 -16.23
C GLU A 728 2.57 -29.06 -16.04
N GLU A 729 2.85 -29.98 -16.97
CA GLU A 729 4.03 -30.85 -16.93
C GLU A 729 5.33 -30.04 -17.05
N ASN A 730 5.33 -29.01 -17.90
CA ASN A 730 6.45 -28.07 -18.01
C ASN A 730 6.69 -27.30 -16.71
N ALA A 731 5.63 -26.77 -16.10
CA ALA A 731 5.72 -26.05 -14.83
C ALA A 731 6.27 -26.96 -13.71
N LEU A 732 5.77 -28.19 -13.62
CA LEU A 732 6.19 -29.17 -12.63
C LEU A 732 7.65 -29.59 -12.84
N THR A 733 8.02 -29.96 -14.07
CA THR A 733 9.39 -30.37 -14.43
C THR A 733 10.38 -29.26 -14.11
N LYS A 734 10.05 -28.01 -14.46
CA LYS A 734 10.87 -26.84 -14.14
C LYS A 734 11.05 -26.65 -12.63
N ALA A 735 9.97 -26.81 -11.86
CA ALA A 735 10.04 -26.70 -10.40
C ALA A 735 10.86 -27.84 -9.77
N GLN A 736 10.74 -29.08 -10.27
CA GLN A 736 11.54 -30.22 -9.83
C GLN A 736 13.03 -30.03 -10.15
N ASN A 737 13.36 -29.57 -11.35
CA ASN A 737 14.74 -29.28 -11.75
C ASN A 737 15.35 -28.19 -10.88
N LEU A 738 14.63 -27.10 -10.62
CA LEU A 738 15.10 -26.03 -9.75
C LEU A 738 15.32 -26.52 -8.31
N LYS A 739 14.40 -27.32 -7.77
CA LYS A 739 14.57 -27.97 -6.47
C LYS A 739 15.83 -28.83 -6.41
N LYS A 740 16.08 -29.62 -7.46
CA LYS A 740 17.27 -30.48 -7.55
C LYS A 740 18.54 -29.65 -7.55
N LEU A 741 18.63 -28.62 -8.40
CA LEU A 741 19.80 -27.72 -8.45
C LEU A 741 20.13 -27.10 -7.08
N ILE A 742 19.11 -26.57 -6.38
CA ILE A 742 19.30 -25.98 -5.06
C ILE A 742 19.74 -27.04 -4.04
N LYS A 743 19.14 -28.24 -4.06
CA LYS A 743 19.53 -29.32 -3.16
C LYS A 743 20.95 -29.82 -3.41
N ASP A 744 21.34 -30.00 -4.66
CA ASP A 744 22.68 -30.48 -5.02
C ASP A 744 23.75 -29.46 -4.62
N LYS A 745 23.49 -28.15 -4.78
CA LYS A 745 24.42 -27.09 -4.36
C LYS A 745 24.58 -26.98 -2.84
N PHE A 746 23.51 -27.21 -2.09
CA PHE A 746 23.45 -26.99 -0.64
C PHE A 746 23.27 -28.28 0.16
N GLN A 747 23.68 -29.42 -0.39
CA GLN A 747 23.47 -30.73 0.22
C GLN A 747 24.05 -30.84 1.63
N ASP A 748 25.19 -30.20 1.88
CA ASP A 748 25.88 -30.19 3.17
C ASP A 748 25.35 -29.11 4.13
N ASN A 749 24.57 -28.15 3.64
CA ASN A 749 24.06 -27.05 4.45
C ASN A 749 22.67 -27.38 5.03
N LYS A 750 22.66 -27.96 6.23
CA LYS A 750 21.43 -28.31 6.97
C LYS A 750 20.51 -27.11 7.25
N ASN A 751 21.01 -25.88 7.13
CA ASN A 751 20.22 -24.68 7.39
C ASN A 751 19.38 -24.23 6.18
N ILE A 752 19.59 -24.83 5.00
CA ILE A 752 18.81 -24.56 3.78
C ILE A 752 17.84 -25.71 3.54
N ILE A 753 16.54 -25.45 3.72
CA ILE A 753 15.48 -26.44 3.53
C ILE A 753 14.64 -26.06 2.33
N VAL A 754 14.47 -27.01 1.39
CA VAL A 754 13.66 -26.85 0.17
C VAL A 754 12.43 -27.73 0.25
N MET A 755 11.25 -27.11 0.34
CA MET A 755 9.94 -27.77 0.40
C MET A 755 9.18 -27.60 -0.94
N GLY A 756 8.30 -28.55 -1.25
CA GLY A 756 7.62 -28.64 -2.56
C GLY A 756 8.40 -29.48 -3.59
N PRO A 757 8.14 -29.35 -4.90
CA PRO A 757 7.11 -28.50 -5.49
C PRO A 757 5.70 -28.99 -5.09
N ALA A 758 4.84 -28.06 -4.71
CA ALA A 758 3.43 -28.31 -4.41
C ALA A 758 2.56 -27.39 -5.28
N PRO A 759 1.36 -27.79 -5.70
CA PRO A 759 0.46 -26.89 -6.41
C PRO A 759 0.15 -25.68 -5.54
N SER A 760 0.05 -24.50 -6.16
CA SER A 760 -0.40 -23.29 -5.46
C SER A 760 -1.84 -23.43 -4.99
N LEU A 761 -2.24 -22.69 -3.94
CA LEU A 761 -3.64 -22.61 -3.48
C LEU A 761 -4.65 -22.41 -4.63
N ILE A 762 -4.25 -21.63 -5.65
CA ILE A 762 -4.92 -21.54 -6.94
C ILE A 762 -4.01 -22.19 -8.00
N ALA A 763 -4.24 -23.47 -8.27
CA ALA A 763 -3.38 -24.28 -9.14
C ALA A 763 -3.37 -23.81 -10.60
N ASN A 764 -4.51 -23.36 -11.14
CA ASN A 764 -4.60 -22.73 -12.47
C ASN A 764 -5.20 -21.33 -12.36
N PHE A 765 -4.50 -20.33 -12.88
CA PHE A 765 -4.98 -18.96 -12.93
C PHE A 765 -4.83 -18.39 -14.35
N LYS A 766 -5.96 -18.12 -15.00
CA LYS A 766 -6.02 -17.59 -16.37
C LYS A 766 -5.23 -18.45 -17.38
N GLY A 767 -5.29 -19.78 -17.26
CA GLY A 767 -4.61 -20.72 -18.15
C GLY A 767 -3.16 -21.04 -17.78
N MET A 768 -2.62 -20.43 -16.71
CA MET A 768 -1.27 -20.73 -16.21
C MET A 768 -1.36 -21.69 -15.02
N TYR A 769 -0.72 -22.85 -15.11
CA TYR A 769 -0.51 -23.79 -14.00
C TYR A 769 0.61 -23.30 -13.09
N ARG A 770 0.46 -23.43 -11.77
CA ARG A 770 1.34 -22.81 -10.78
C ARG A 770 1.78 -23.78 -9.69
N PHE A 771 3.10 -23.90 -9.50
CA PHE A 771 3.73 -24.67 -8.44
C PHE A 771 4.58 -23.79 -7.53
N ASN A 772 4.51 -24.06 -6.24
CA ASN A 772 5.26 -23.37 -5.20
C ASN A 772 6.46 -24.21 -4.75
N LEU A 773 7.62 -23.56 -4.65
CA LEU A 773 8.75 -24.02 -3.84
C LEU A 773 8.91 -23.05 -2.67
N LEU A 774 9.02 -23.59 -1.45
CA LEU A 774 9.30 -22.81 -0.26
C LEU A 774 10.71 -23.15 0.23
N LEU A 775 11.56 -22.13 0.26
CA LEU A 775 12.93 -22.21 0.73
C LEU A 775 13.00 -21.57 2.12
N LYS A 776 13.66 -22.25 3.06
CA LYS A 776 13.99 -21.72 4.38
C LYS A 776 15.50 -21.62 4.49
N THR A 777 16.03 -20.51 4.97
CA THR A 777 17.47 -20.30 5.14
C THR A 777 17.76 -19.34 6.29
N ASN A 778 18.88 -19.50 7.00
CA ASN A 778 19.44 -18.47 7.88
C ASN A 778 20.52 -17.62 7.19
N ASP A 779 20.91 -17.99 5.96
CA ASP A 779 21.83 -17.27 5.08
C ASP A 779 21.11 -16.96 3.77
N LEU A 780 20.40 -15.82 3.78
CA LEU A 780 19.62 -15.37 2.62
C LEU A 780 20.52 -14.81 1.52
N ASP A 781 21.67 -14.22 1.84
CA ASP A 781 22.58 -13.66 0.84
C ASP A 781 23.15 -14.73 -0.06
N THR A 782 23.69 -15.81 0.51
CA THR A 782 24.22 -16.94 -0.26
C THR A 782 23.15 -17.58 -1.14
N LEU A 783 21.96 -17.81 -0.58
CA LEU A 783 20.86 -18.41 -1.35
C LEU A 783 20.38 -17.49 -2.48
N ARG A 784 20.26 -16.18 -2.24
CA ARG A 784 19.88 -15.21 -3.29
C ARG A 784 20.90 -15.13 -4.41
N ASN A 785 22.19 -15.10 -4.08
CA ASN A 785 23.25 -15.07 -5.08
C ASN A 785 23.19 -16.32 -5.97
N TYR A 786 22.99 -17.50 -5.36
CA TYR A 786 22.81 -18.73 -6.13
C TYR A 786 21.53 -18.72 -6.99
N LEU A 787 20.41 -18.18 -6.49
CA LEU A 787 19.19 -18.03 -7.30
C LEU A 787 19.41 -17.12 -8.53
N ARG A 788 20.26 -16.09 -8.43
CA ARG A 788 20.67 -15.27 -9.59
C ARG A 788 21.55 -16.06 -10.57
N GLU A 789 22.47 -16.89 -10.08
CA GLU A 789 23.25 -17.80 -10.94
C GLU A 789 22.32 -18.74 -11.72
N CYS A 790 21.26 -19.23 -11.08
CA CYS A 790 20.18 -20.00 -11.72
C CYS A 790 19.23 -19.16 -12.58
N LYS A 791 19.47 -17.85 -12.76
CA LYS A 791 18.69 -16.91 -13.57
C LYS A 791 17.23 -16.72 -13.11
N VAL A 792 16.93 -16.99 -11.83
CA VAL A 792 15.57 -16.89 -11.27
C VAL A 792 15.05 -15.45 -11.22
N ASP A 793 15.95 -14.48 -11.09
CA ASP A 793 15.67 -13.05 -11.07
C ASP A 793 15.19 -12.51 -12.44
N ILE A 794 15.67 -13.09 -13.54
CA ILE A 794 15.32 -12.68 -14.91
C ILE A 794 14.26 -13.57 -15.59
N ASP A 795 13.93 -14.73 -15.01
CA ASP A 795 12.97 -15.67 -15.57
C ASP A 795 11.52 -15.17 -15.41
N LYS A 796 10.83 -14.94 -16.54
CA LYS A 796 9.44 -14.46 -16.58
C LYS A 796 8.42 -15.46 -16.02
N ASN A 797 8.76 -16.75 -16.01
CA ASN A 797 7.90 -17.83 -15.54
C ASN A 797 8.13 -18.13 -14.05
N ILE A 798 9.03 -17.39 -13.37
CA ILE A 798 9.27 -17.54 -11.93
C ILE A 798 8.99 -16.22 -11.22
N THR A 799 8.01 -16.27 -10.32
CA THR A 799 7.77 -15.18 -9.37
C THR A 799 8.50 -15.47 -8.07
N VAL A 800 9.20 -14.46 -7.54
CA VAL A 800 9.95 -14.56 -6.28
C VAL A 800 9.21 -13.73 -5.23
N ASP A 801 8.97 -14.30 -4.06
CA ASP A 801 8.41 -13.62 -2.90
C ASP A 801 9.30 -13.91 -1.68
N ILE A 802 10.05 -12.90 -1.24
CA ILE A 802 10.95 -12.99 -0.09
C ILE A 802 10.23 -12.54 1.15
N ASN A 803 10.39 -13.27 2.25
CA ASN A 803 9.63 -13.10 3.49
C ASN A 803 8.12 -13.05 3.20
N PRO A 804 7.54 -14.09 2.58
CA PRO A 804 6.11 -14.17 2.33
C PRO A 804 5.32 -14.16 3.64
N ILE A 805 4.19 -13.45 3.67
CA ILE A 805 3.24 -13.50 4.81
C ILE A 805 2.43 -14.80 4.78
N ASN A 806 2.26 -15.42 3.60
CA ASN A 806 1.55 -16.68 3.43
C ASN A 806 2.39 -17.68 2.61
N THR A 807 2.58 -18.87 3.18
CA THR A 807 3.37 -19.95 2.59
C THR A 807 2.60 -20.82 1.58
N ASN A 808 1.27 -20.70 1.51
CA ASN A 808 0.40 -21.52 0.63
C ASN A 808 0.24 -21.01 -0.79
#